data_AF-A0A937VTM2-F1
#
_entry.id   AF-A0A937VTM2-F1
#
_cell.length_a   1.000
_cell.length_b   1.000
_cell.length_c   1.000
_cell.angle_alpha   90.00
_cell.angle_beta   90.00
_cell.angle_gamma   90.00
#
_symmetry.space_group_name_H-M   'P 1'
#
loop_
_entity.id
_entity.type
_entity.pdbx_description
1 polymer ?
#
loop_
_entity_poly.entity_id
_entity_poly.type
_entity_poly.pdbx_seq_one_letter_code
_entity_poly.pdbx_strand_id
1 'polypeptide(L)'
;TRESEDEPNHFELLSAQRIYEDGVLADPEQPWLGLKHRMAYFSNAASEYIMNNAEEVDAVMYNDWHAAYAATLIKERYFTKWSQGKTPASVFIIHNNNYGCQGVFEGKDATLLPLFGDQRLGMNSMLDGIENSDEIVTVSKTFAEEMQKPYLGFGIDPWMRQTAHKGRLSGIVNGSNPDLWDPSKNSTLKNWVDPETNQRLDLTFSAQDADILEKKQQIKQQLQKALLKYYPAEVEEFRLDLANNDFILYVGRYDSTQKGTEKFKIFLEKASALDLGFVTMGVGEDEEATEHLDELEDLAKVHKNAWITRGDKSEFSITMQRGNAAKGIPGLGPLLRAAAFMTIAPSKFEPCGLVQLESWLFGTPIIACATGGLADTVISDTISDEFNGFTFARLEEWDSEAQNSLISATIDQAVSFWAQVPSERKTQLMQNMMKSAQLSSWTSSAKGITPIQEYERVLLAAMEKRSIRGTKPVDLISVDEIPSPSRDHYFGSGLQCQLYKEFGAHIIKNEARDTGVRFKTMAPGATFVSVVIKNGIVEKTYPMQSIGDGSWQVEIPDARKGTVYMYELTDSKGNVRRKVDPFAFESHEKTDVGSVVTDIENFTWTDESWMIKRDLATERPVNIYEIHLSSFGKNTDGTFKNYREIAHDLAEWAGYLGYTHIEILGLLEHPADCSWGYQVSGYFSPTKRHGNFEDFQYFINHLHENNIGIIVDFVPYHFATDEWSLREFGGQKFFESAHPYNGESPEWGTRVFAVEREDVRNFLLSSAHFLLENHIDGLRVDAVSMLASHKLYSKRHRKSELNEQNTHENLHGETFLRSLTTMAHEKFANIITHSENSRSKPLTKVDTDPVEQGGYGFDGRWNFNFLHSSLELLGASSHARSRYYLHKIISSFGYEQDFQNILAISHDEVSCHKQSLYQKAQSDDHTIKMSKIRINKTLQMLAPGRGVLTFMGCEFGTKEKWDYRKPFSRSEISDEQHLGTLNLSRDLNAFYLSNKAFWNAGSKNSRFHLLAHHADNLIFAHRRWDEEGNRFTIIHNFSDKSYDEYYFKGSKDVLPLPISNLEIVFDSDKVTYGGSGIYQHQRNPILESPNSKGIRKFKVQLAAFTTLVLKDEYYFKGSKDVLPLPISNLEIVFDSDKVTYGGSGIYHNQRNPILESPNSN
;
A
#
# COMPACT_ATOMS: atom_id res chain seq x y z
N THR A 1 -27.85 36.76 2.17
CA THR A 1 -28.81 37.72 1.61
C THR A 1 -28.07 38.95 1.08
N ARG A 2 -28.29 39.30 -0.20
CA ARG A 2 -27.90 40.58 -0.82
C ARG A 2 -28.68 41.73 -0.19
N GLU A 3 -27.99 42.62 0.53
CA GLU A 3 -28.29 44.06 0.60
C GLU A 3 -27.01 44.84 0.95
N SER A 4 -26.12 45.04 -0.01
CA SER A 4 -25.43 46.32 -0.27
C SER A 4 -24.55 46.16 -1.52
N GLU A 5 -24.58 47.15 -2.41
CA GLU A 5 -23.92 47.11 -3.73
C GLU A 5 -22.41 47.43 -3.69
N ASP A 6 -21.75 47.46 -2.52
CA ASP A 6 -20.44 48.12 -2.38
C ASP A 6 -19.27 47.29 -1.74
N GLU A 7 -19.35 45.95 -1.62
CA GLU A 7 -18.17 45.15 -1.19
C GLU A 7 -17.89 43.89 -2.06
N PRO A 8 -16.64 43.64 -2.55
CA PRO A 8 -16.37 42.58 -3.53
C PRO A 8 -16.19 41.15 -2.97
N ASN A 9 -16.28 40.91 -1.66
CA ASN A 9 -16.04 39.57 -1.08
C ASN A 9 -17.22 39.14 -0.19
N HIS A 10 -18.18 38.42 -0.74
CA HIS A 10 -19.30 37.86 0.03
C HIS A 10 -18.97 36.44 0.54
N PHE A 11 -18.86 36.28 1.86
CA PHE A 11 -19.00 34.98 2.54
C PHE A 11 -20.42 34.90 3.11
N GLU A 12 -21.25 34.02 2.59
CA GLU A 12 -22.61 33.81 3.12
C GLU A 12 -22.59 32.76 4.25
N LEU A 13 -22.53 33.22 5.50
CA LEU A 13 -22.60 32.35 6.68
C LEU A 13 -24.06 32.18 7.09
N LEU A 14 -24.69 31.06 6.68
CA LEU A 14 -26.00 30.66 7.19
C LEU A 14 -25.84 30.22 8.65
N SER A 15 -26.21 31.08 9.60
CA SER A 15 -26.14 30.71 11.02
C SER A 15 -27.17 29.61 11.32
N ALA A 16 -26.75 28.62 12.12
CA ALA A 16 -27.60 27.50 12.55
C ALA A 16 -28.90 27.97 13.22
N GLN A 17 -28.93 29.19 13.75
CA GLN A 17 -30.07 29.75 14.48
C GLN A 17 -31.31 29.97 13.59
N ARG A 18 -31.16 30.43 12.34
CA ARG A 18 -32.29 30.54 11.41
C ARG A 18 -32.87 29.18 11.01
N ILE A 19 -32.02 28.16 10.88
CA ILE A 19 -32.41 26.79 10.54
C ILE A 19 -33.17 26.11 11.70
N TYR A 20 -32.87 26.50 12.94
CA TYR A 20 -33.60 26.08 14.14
C TYR A 20 -35.02 26.66 14.22
N GLU A 21 -35.19 27.95 13.89
CA GLU A 21 -36.48 28.65 13.96
C GLU A 21 -37.49 28.13 12.91
N ASP A 22 -36.99 27.63 11.77
CA ASP A 22 -37.80 27.05 10.69
C ASP A 22 -38.22 25.57 10.91
N GLY A 23 -37.89 24.98 12.07
CA GLY A 23 -38.34 23.64 12.45
C GLY A 23 -37.64 22.46 11.74
N VAL A 24 -36.50 22.70 11.09
CA VAL A 24 -35.71 21.66 10.39
C VAL A 24 -34.82 20.85 11.36
N LEU A 25 -34.52 21.39 12.55
CA LEU A 25 -33.84 20.71 13.65
C LEU A 25 -34.84 20.51 14.81
N ALA A 26 -35.13 19.24 15.16
CA ALA A 26 -36.13 18.88 16.17
C ALA A 26 -35.58 18.85 17.61
N ASP A 27 -36.53 19.05 18.54
CA ASP A 27 -36.58 18.85 20.00
C ASP A 27 -35.25 18.73 20.79
N PRO A 28 -34.95 19.69 21.70
CA PRO A 28 -33.83 19.60 22.63
C PRO A 28 -33.77 18.32 23.47
N GLU A 29 -34.90 17.63 23.66
CA GLU A 29 -34.98 16.42 24.49
C GLU A 29 -34.58 15.12 23.75
N GLN A 30 -34.46 15.13 22.41
CA GLN A 30 -33.99 13.97 21.62
C GLN A 30 -32.99 14.36 20.51
N PRO A 31 -31.74 14.71 20.85
CA PRO A 31 -30.81 15.35 19.91
C PRO A 31 -30.32 14.45 18.75
N TRP A 32 -30.32 13.12 18.94
CA TRP A 32 -29.51 12.19 18.14
C TRP A 32 -30.30 11.36 17.11
N LEU A 33 -31.62 11.25 17.21
CA LEU A 33 -32.43 10.62 16.16
C LEU A 33 -32.53 11.59 14.96
N GLY A 34 -31.82 11.27 13.87
CA GLY A 34 -31.97 11.96 12.58
C GLY A 34 -30.85 12.93 12.18
N LEU A 35 -29.73 13.02 12.91
CA LEU A 35 -28.60 13.88 12.56
C LEU A 35 -28.08 13.62 11.14
N LYS A 36 -27.85 12.35 10.78
CA LYS A 36 -27.39 11.93 9.45
C LYS A 36 -28.34 12.38 8.33
N HIS A 37 -29.66 12.25 8.55
CA HIS A 37 -30.69 12.71 7.61
C HIS A 37 -30.66 14.22 7.40
N ARG A 38 -30.51 15.00 8.48
CA ARG A 38 -30.47 16.47 8.41
C ARG A 38 -29.22 16.96 7.68
N MET A 39 -28.09 16.29 7.88
CA MET A 39 -26.85 16.60 7.17
C MET A 39 -26.89 16.22 5.69
N ALA A 40 -27.55 15.11 5.35
CA ALA A 40 -27.81 14.75 3.96
C ALA A 40 -28.76 15.76 3.28
N TYR A 41 -29.84 16.20 3.96
CA TYR A 41 -30.74 17.23 3.47
C TYR A 41 -30.01 18.57 3.26
N PHE A 42 -29.19 18.99 4.23
CA PHE A 42 -28.38 20.19 4.12
C PHE A 42 -27.38 20.11 2.96
N SER A 43 -26.66 18.99 2.81
CA SER A 43 -25.74 18.75 1.69
C SER A 43 -26.47 18.81 0.35
N ASN A 44 -27.69 18.28 0.27
CA ASN A 44 -28.52 18.36 -0.93
C ASN A 44 -28.99 19.78 -1.24
N ALA A 45 -29.48 20.52 -0.24
CA ALA A 45 -29.89 21.91 -0.40
C ALA A 45 -28.72 22.81 -0.82
N ALA A 46 -27.55 22.63 -0.20
CA ALA A 46 -26.32 23.33 -0.56
C ALA A 46 -25.88 23.00 -1.99
N SER A 47 -25.94 21.73 -2.39
CA SER A 47 -25.62 21.29 -3.76
C SER A 47 -26.57 21.90 -4.79
N GLU A 48 -27.88 21.95 -4.52
CA GLU A 48 -28.88 22.64 -5.36
C GLU A 48 -28.61 24.14 -5.47
N TYR A 49 -28.25 24.79 -4.37
CA TYR A 49 -27.85 26.20 -4.40
C TYR A 49 -26.60 26.41 -5.26
N ILE A 50 -25.56 25.61 -5.07
CA ILE A 50 -24.31 25.69 -5.85
C ILE A 50 -24.59 25.43 -7.34
N MET A 51 -25.46 24.47 -7.68
CA MET A 51 -25.83 24.20 -9.07
C MET A 51 -26.60 25.35 -9.72
N ASN A 52 -27.49 26.02 -8.98
CA ASN A 52 -28.26 27.14 -9.50
C ASN A 52 -27.44 28.43 -9.61
N ASN A 53 -26.29 28.50 -8.93
CA ASN A 53 -25.38 29.65 -8.95
C ASN A 53 -23.98 29.28 -9.48
N ALA A 54 -23.87 28.20 -10.26
CA ALA A 54 -22.61 27.61 -10.74
C ALA A 54 -21.64 28.60 -11.38
N GLU A 55 -22.18 29.55 -12.14
CA GLU A 55 -21.41 30.58 -12.85
C GLU A 55 -20.77 31.61 -11.90
N GLU A 56 -21.29 31.74 -10.68
CA GLU A 56 -20.82 32.67 -9.64
C GLU A 56 -19.92 31.99 -8.59
N VAL A 57 -19.73 30.66 -8.64
CA VAL A 57 -18.96 29.90 -7.65
C VAL A 57 -17.67 29.35 -8.26
N ASP A 58 -16.52 29.83 -7.78
CA ASP A 58 -15.21 29.38 -8.24
C ASP A 58 -14.74 28.10 -7.54
N ALA A 59 -15.04 27.96 -6.26
CA ALA A 59 -14.65 26.81 -5.46
C ALA A 59 -15.61 26.57 -4.28
N VAL A 60 -15.66 25.34 -3.81
CA VAL A 60 -16.47 24.90 -2.67
C VAL A 60 -15.57 24.19 -1.66
N MET A 61 -15.64 24.63 -0.41
CA MET A 61 -14.97 23.99 0.72
C MET A 61 -16.00 23.34 1.63
N TYR A 62 -15.81 22.08 1.99
CA TYR A 62 -16.71 21.35 2.88
C TYR A 62 -15.93 20.61 3.96
N ASN A 63 -16.54 20.49 5.14
CA ASN A 63 -15.87 20.06 6.36
C ASN A 63 -16.48 18.75 6.88
N ASP A 64 -15.64 17.75 7.05
CA ASP A 64 -15.94 16.44 7.64
C ASP A 64 -17.14 15.70 7.01
N TRP A 65 -17.45 14.51 7.54
CA TRP A 65 -18.48 13.61 7.01
C TRP A 65 -19.87 14.24 6.86
N HIS A 66 -20.19 15.26 7.67
CA HIS A 66 -21.48 15.96 7.67
C HIS A 66 -21.76 16.67 6.33
N ALA A 67 -20.71 17.22 5.70
CA ALA A 67 -20.82 17.95 4.43
C ALA A 67 -20.25 17.17 3.24
N ALA A 68 -19.56 16.06 3.50
CA ALA A 68 -18.90 15.25 2.48
C ALA A 68 -19.82 14.72 1.37
N TYR A 69 -21.11 14.49 1.69
CA TYR A 69 -22.10 14.05 0.70
C TYR A 69 -22.36 15.08 -0.41
N ALA A 70 -22.13 16.38 -0.15
CA ALA A 70 -22.26 17.41 -1.17
C ALA A 70 -21.27 17.21 -2.33
N ALA A 71 -20.08 16.64 -2.07
CA ALA A 71 -19.08 16.32 -3.09
C ALA A 71 -19.65 15.42 -4.19
N THR A 72 -20.31 14.34 -3.77
CA THR A 72 -20.93 13.35 -4.65
C THR A 72 -22.09 13.97 -5.43
N LEU A 73 -23.00 14.68 -4.75
CA LEU A 73 -24.16 15.29 -5.37
C LEU A 73 -23.78 16.34 -6.42
N ILE A 74 -22.78 17.17 -6.14
CA ILE A 74 -22.24 18.14 -7.09
C ILE A 74 -21.66 17.39 -8.29
N LYS A 75 -20.78 16.41 -8.09
CA LYS A 75 -20.13 15.70 -9.20
C LYS A 75 -21.14 14.95 -10.10
N GLU A 76 -22.09 14.21 -9.52
CA GLU A 76 -23.06 13.41 -10.27
C GLU A 76 -24.06 14.28 -11.06
N ARG A 77 -24.58 15.35 -10.44
CA ARG A 77 -25.57 16.22 -11.08
C ARG A 77 -24.95 17.18 -12.11
N TYR A 78 -23.69 17.58 -11.94
CA TYR A 78 -22.96 18.30 -12.98
C TYR A 78 -22.57 17.40 -14.16
N PHE A 79 -22.33 16.10 -13.94
CA PHE A 79 -22.05 15.16 -15.04
C PHE A 79 -23.23 15.09 -16.04
N THR A 80 -24.47 15.25 -15.56
CA THR A 80 -25.67 15.27 -16.41
C THR A 80 -25.91 16.61 -17.13
N LYS A 81 -25.30 17.73 -16.67
CA LYS A 81 -25.40 19.07 -17.27
C LYS A 81 -24.10 19.57 -17.93
N TRP A 82 -23.12 18.68 -18.15
CA TRP A 82 -21.77 18.98 -18.65
C TRP A 82 -21.70 19.85 -19.92
N SER A 83 -22.79 19.97 -20.68
CA SER A 83 -22.85 20.76 -21.91
C SER A 83 -22.88 22.29 -21.74
N GLN A 84 -22.87 22.85 -20.51
CA GLN A 84 -23.11 24.29 -20.32
C GLN A 84 -22.10 25.13 -19.51
N GLY A 85 -21.04 24.60 -18.89
CA GLY A 85 -19.97 25.47 -18.34
C GLY A 85 -19.49 25.14 -16.92
N LYS A 86 -18.46 25.90 -16.53
CA LYS A 86 -17.54 25.79 -15.37
C LYS A 86 -18.12 25.08 -14.13
N THR A 87 -17.47 24.00 -13.71
CA THR A 87 -17.69 23.37 -12.40
C THR A 87 -16.78 24.03 -11.34
N PRO A 88 -17.27 24.37 -10.14
CA PRO A 88 -16.40 24.89 -9.09
C PRO A 88 -15.36 23.85 -8.66
N ALA A 89 -14.17 24.32 -8.28
CA ALA A 89 -13.15 23.49 -7.63
C ALA A 89 -13.65 23.02 -6.25
N SER A 90 -13.11 21.91 -5.75
CA SER A 90 -13.58 21.32 -4.51
C SER A 90 -12.45 20.96 -3.55
N VAL A 91 -12.57 21.42 -2.31
CA VAL A 91 -11.62 21.13 -1.23
C VAL A 91 -12.36 20.50 -0.06
N PHE A 92 -11.95 19.30 0.35
CA PHE A 92 -12.53 18.62 1.50
C PHE A 92 -11.61 18.67 2.71
N ILE A 93 -12.14 19.17 3.83
CA ILE A 93 -11.38 19.40 5.05
C ILE A 93 -11.75 18.36 6.09
N ILE A 94 -10.75 17.67 6.62
CA ILE A 94 -10.89 16.63 7.65
C ILE A 94 -10.28 17.14 8.95
N HIS A 95 -11.12 17.40 9.94
CA HIS A 95 -10.69 17.90 11.25
C HIS A 95 -10.43 16.78 12.25
N ASN A 96 -11.12 15.64 12.10
CA ASN A 96 -10.97 14.47 12.95
C ASN A 96 -11.40 13.22 12.18
N ASN A 97 -10.75 12.09 12.42
CA ASN A 97 -10.95 10.82 11.72
C ASN A 97 -11.72 9.77 12.53
N ASN A 98 -12.04 10.03 13.80
CA ASN A 98 -12.96 9.19 14.59
C ASN A 98 -14.37 9.10 13.91
N TYR A 99 -14.58 9.93 12.89
CA TYR A 99 -15.76 9.99 12.04
C TYR A 99 -15.76 9.04 10.84
N GLY A 100 -14.68 8.28 10.58
CA GLY A 100 -14.66 7.23 9.55
C GLY A 100 -15.79 6.21 9.71
N CYS A 101 -16.23 5.97 10.95
CA CYS A 101 -17.37 5.11 11.30
C CYS A 101 -18.72 5.88 11.36
N GLN A 102 -18.71 7.21 11.46
CA GLN A 102 -19.93 8.02 11.62
C GLN A 102 -20.57 8.43 10.27
N GLY A 103 -19.79 8.46 9.18
CA GLY A 103 -20.27 8.69 7.82
C GLY A 103 -21.03 7.51 7.20
N VAL A 104 -21.14 6.38 7.90
CA VAL A 104 -21.82 5.16 7.41
C VAL A 104 -23.33 5.27 7.59
N PHE A 105 -24.09 5.18 6.51
CA PHE A 105 -25.57 5.13 6.55
C PHE A 105 -26.04 3.67 6.57
N GLU A 106 -26.57 3.21 7.71
CA GLU A 106 -26.99 1.81 7.93
C GLU A 106 -28.50 1.68 8.20
N GLY A 107 -29.07 0.51 7.91
CA GLY A 107 -30.45 0.17 8.29
C GLY A 107 -31.51 1.12 7.72
N LYS A 108 -32.39 1.66 8.57
CA LYS A 108 -33.48 2.58 8.17
C LYS A 108 -32.95 3.90 7.58
N ASP A 109 -31.77 4.34 7.99
CA ASP A 109 -31.16 5.58 7.49
C ASP A 109 -30.78 5.47 6.01
N ALA A 110 -30.42 4.26 5.56
CA ALA A 110 -30.12 3.98 4.15
C ALA A 110 -31.37 3.93 3.25
N THR A 111 -32.55 3.63 3.81
CA THR A 111 -33.81 3.50 3.03
C THR A 111 -34.40 4.83 2.55
N LEU A 112 -33.90 5.96 3.05
CA LEU A 112 -34.34 7.31 2.69
C LEU A 112 -33.40 8.02 1.70
N LEU A 113 -32.19 7.51 1.48
CA LEU A 113 -31.25 7.99 0.45
C LEU A 113 -31.83 7.97 -0.99
N PRO A 114 -32.72 7.03 -1.39
CA PRO A 114 -33.35 7.04 -2.72
C PRO A 114 -34.20 8.29 -3.02
N LEU A 115 -34.57 9.09 -2.02
CA LEU A 115 -35.23 10.38 -2.23
C LEU A 115 -34.27 11.47 -2.77
N PHE A 116 -32.95 11.22 -2.80
CA PHE A 116 -31.92 12.22 -3.10
C PHE A 116 -31.00 11.87 -4.30
N GLY A 117 -31.06 10.67 -4.87
CA GLY A 117 -30.25 10.21 -6.03
C GLY A 117 -30.04 8.69 -6.04
N ASP A 118 -29.74 8.09 -7.21
CA ASP A 118 -29.85 6.64 -7.45
C ASP A 118 -28.59 5.81 -7.04
N GLN A 119 -28.84 4.68 -6.36
CA GLN A 119 -28.06 3.43 -6.29
C GLN A 119 -26.57 3.40 -5.85
N ARG A 120 -26.30 3.49 -4.54
CA ARG A 120 -25.29 2.64 -3.85
C ARG A 120 -25.76 2.32 -2.42
N LEU A 121 -26.06 1.05 -2.13
CA LEU A 121 -26.40 0.59 -0.78
C LEU A 121 -25.10 0.35 0.01
N GLY A 122 -24.86 1.12 1.09
CA GLY A 122 -23.70 0.99 1.99
C GLY A 122 -22.75 2.20 2.05
N MET A 123 -23.27 3.43 1.96
CA MET A 123 -22.44 4.64 1.78
C MET A 123 -21.72 5.08 3.06
N ASN A 124 -20.40 5.31 2.93
CA ASN A 124 -19.62 6.13 3.85
C ASN A 124 -19.39 7.50 3.22
N SER A 125 -20.11 8.54 3.68
CA SER A 125 -20.02 9.89 3.08
C SER A 125 -18.62 10.47 3.16
N MET A 126 -17.81 10.07 4.15
CA MET A 126 -16.43 10.50 4.29
C MET A 126 -15.55 10.02 3.12
N LEU A 127 -15.71 8.76 2.72
CA LEU A 127 -14.98 8.18 1.58
C LEU A 127 -15.36 8.87 0.28
N ASP A 128 -16.65 9.13 0.11
CA ASP A 128 -17.20 9.89 -0.99
C ASP A 128 -16.60 11.30 -1.10
N GLY A 129 -16.47 12.01 0.03
CA GLY A 129 -15.79 13.30 0.08
C GLY A 129 -14.33 13.19 -0.37
N ILE A 130 -13.60 12.19 0.12
CA ILE A 130 -12.19 11.97 -0.23
C ILE A 130 -12.00 11.65 -1.73
N GLU A 131 -12.89 10.83 -2.29
CA GLU A 131 -12.82 10.40 -3.68
C GLU A 131 -13.25 11.50 -4.67
N ASN A 132 -14.24 12.33 -4.29
CA ASN A 132 -14.88 13.26 -5.20
C ASN A 132 -14.35 14.70 -5.15
N SER A 133 -13.45 15.01 -4.22
CA SER A 133 -12.81 16.33 -4.10
C SER A 133 -11.54 16.49 -4.94
N ASP A 134 -11.24 17.71 -5.38
CA ASP A 134 -10.01 18.03 -6.12
C ASP A 134 -8.78 18.11 -5.18
N GLU A 135 -8.97 18.58 -3.95
CA GLU A 135 -7.96 18.61 -2.88
C GLU A 135 -8.54 18.17 -1.54
N ILE A 136 -7.70 17.57 -0.70
CA ILE A 136 -8.01 17.18 0.68
C ILE A 136 -7.07 17.90 1.64
N VAL A 137 -7.64 18.53 2.65
CA VAL A 137 -6.88 19.21 3.71
C VAL A 137 -7.17 18.55 5.05
N THR A 138 -6.13 18.31 5.84
CA THR A 138 -6.25 17.93 7.25
C THR A 138 -5.66 19.03 8.13
N VAL A 139 -5.95 18.96 9.42
CA VAL A 139 -5.61 20.03 10.38
C VAL A 139 -4.18 20.02 10.91
N SER A 140 -3.29 19.17 10.37
CA SER A 140 -1.85 19.17 10.67
C SER A 140 -1.07 18.24 9.72
N LYS A 141 0.24 18.42 9.60
CA LYS A 141 1.10 17.59 8.73
C LYS A 141 1.30 16.20 9.30
N THR A 142 1.70 16.13 10.57
CA THR A 142 1.77 14.84 11.28
C THR A 142 0.42 14.13 11.24
N PHE A 143 -0.68 14.86 11.38
CA PHE A 143 -2.02 14.28 11.30
C PHE A 143 -2.34 13.72 9.90
N ALA A 144 -1.98 14.43 8.82
CA ALA A 144 -2.10 13.92 7.45
C ALA A 144 -1.32 12.61 7.24
N GLU A 145 -0.14 12.47 7.86
CA GLU A 145 0.68 11.27 7.82
C GLU A 145 0.10 10.14 8.67
N GLU A 146 -0.34 10.45 9.89
CA GLU A 146 -0.98 9.49 10.79
C GLU A 146 -2.23 8.89 10.16
N MET A 147 -3.07 9.68 9.49
CA MET A 147 -4.27 9.19 8.80
C MET A 147 -3.99 8.16 7.70
N GLN A 148 -2.75 8.06 7.22
CA GLN A 148 -2.35 7.07 6.21
C GLN A 148 -1.96 5.72 6.82
N LYS A 149 -1.93 5.59 8.15
CA LYS A 149 -1.55 4.35 8.84
C LYS A 149 -2.78 3.52 9.22
N PRO A 150 -2.75 2.17 9.10
CA PRO A 150 -3.91 1.31 9.36
C PRO A 150 -4.59 1.51 10.71
N TYR A 151 -3.80 1.68 11.77
CA TYR A 151 -4.30 1.81 13.15
C TYR A 151 -4.73 3.25 13.51
N LEU A 152 -4.38 4.25 12.70
CA LEU A 152 -4.69 5.66 12.93
C LEU A 152 -5.58 6.27 11.86
N GLY A 153 -5.80 5.60 10.74
CA GLY A 153 -6.73 6.07 9.72
C GLY A 153 -8.15 5.57 9.91
N PHE A 154 -8.45 4.81 10.98
CA PHE A 154 -9.82 4.40 11.34
C PHE A 154 -10.61 3.81 10.15
N GLY A 155 -9.95 2.98 9.33
CA GLY A 155 -10.56 2.32 8.18
C GLY A 155 -10.66 3.17 6.90
N ILE A 156 -10.22 4.44 6.92
CA ILE A 156 -10.12 5.29 5.72
C ILE A 156 -8.67 5.46 5.23
N ASP A 157 -7.70 4.83 5.89
CA ASP A 157 -6.27 4.91 5.56
C ASP A 157 -5.92 4.54 4.11
N PRO A 158 -6.55 3.56 3.43
CA PRO A 158 -6.22 3.27 2.03
C PRO A 158 -6.54 4.45 1.11
N TRP A 159 -7.66 5.15 1.36
CA TRP A 159 -8.06 6.33 0.58
C TRP A 159 -7.20 7.55 0.89
N MET A 160 -6.76 7.70 2.14
CA MET A 160 -5.83 8.76 2.53
C MET A 160 -4.45 8.54 1.88
N ARG A 161 -3.93 7.30 1.85
CA ARG A 161 -2.70 6.95 1.12
C ARG A 161 -2.83 7.25 -0.38
N GLN A 162 -3.94 6.85 -0.98
CA GLN A 162 -4.20 7.12 -2.40
C GLN A 162 -4.30 8.62 -2.70
N THR A 163 -4.88 9.39 -1.79
CA THR A 163 -5.00 10.85 -1.91
C THR A 163 -3.64 11.53 -1.80
N ALA A 164 -2.80 11.11 -0.84
CA ALA A 164 -1.44 11.59 -0.70
C ALA A 164 -0.60 11.29 -1.95
N HIS A 165 -0.66 10.05 -2.46
CA HIS A 165 0.02 9.65 -3.70
C HIS A 165 -0.39 10.50 -4.91
N LYS A 166 -1.65 10.92 -4.99
CA LYS A 166 -2.16 11.81 -6.05
C LYS A 166 -1.74 13.28 -5.88
N GLY A 167 -0.92 13.60 -4.88
CA GLY A 167 -0.56 14.98 -4.54
C GLY A 167 -1.78 15.83 -4.19
N ARG A 168 -2.81 15.22 -3.57
CA ARG A 168 -4.07 15.86 -3.19
C ARG A 168 -4.27 15.97 -1.68
N LEU A 169 -3.27 15.64 -0.87
CA LEU A 169 -3.37 15.66 0.59
C LEU A 169 -2.43 16.72 1.16
N SER A 170 -2.98 17.69 1.88
CA SER A 170 -2.21 18.72 2.58
C SER A 170 -2.57 18.74 4.06
N GLY A 171 -1.58 18.95 4.94
CA GLY A 171 -1.80 19.15 6.37
C GLY A 171 -1.53 20.60 6.76
N ILE A 172 -2.53 21.30 7.28
CA ILE A 172 -2.47 22.71 7.67
C ILE A 172 -2.81 22.82 9.15
N VAL A 173 -1.82 23.17 9.98
CA VAL A 173 -2.03 23.43 11.41
C VAL A 173 -3.06 24.56 11.56
N ASN A 174 -4.20 24.29 12.20
CA ASN A 174 -5.20 25.35 12.38
C ASN A 174 -4.70 26.47 13.29
N GLY A 175 -5.22 27.67 13.04
CA GLY A 175 -4.95 28.82 13.88
C GLY A 175 -5.77 28.82 15.18
N SER A 176 -5.22 29.48 16.21
CA SER A 176 -5.96 29.87 17.41
C SER A 176 -6.77 31.16 17.20
N ASN A 177 -7.72 31.42 18.10
CA ASN A 177 -8.41 32.71 18.20
C ASN A 177 -7.90 33.49 19.43
N PRO A 178 -6.92 34.38 19.26
CA PRO A 178 -6.34 35.11 20.37
C PRO A 178 -7.32 36.08 21.03
N ASP A 179 -8.38 36.55 20.36
CA ASP A 179 -9.31 37.50 20.99
C ASP A 179 -10.12 36.88 22.15
N LEU A 180 -10.31 35.56 22.13
CA LEU A 180 -11.00 34.83 23.20
C LEU A 180 -10.08 34.44 24.36
N TRP A 181 -8.83 34.10 24.04
CA TRP A 181 -7.91 33.41 24.96
C TRP A 181 -6.69 34.25 25.37
N ASP A 182 -6.52 35.44 24.79
CA ASP A 182 -5.47 36.37 25.22
C ASP A 182 -5.81 36.95 26.61
N PRO A 183 -4.96 36.72 27.63
CA PRO A 183 -5.21 37.20 28.99
C PRO A 183 -5.30 38.73 29.09
N SER A 184 -4.72 39.48 28.15
CA SER A 184 -4.82 40.96 28.13
C SER A 184 -6.18 41.47 27.67
N LYS A 185 -6.91 40.65 26.90
CA LYS A 185 -8.24 40.96 26.34
C LYS A 185 -9.37 40.23 27.04
N ASN A 186 -9.06 39.22 27.86
CA ASN A 186 -10.06 38.38 28.51
C ASN A 186 -10.95 39.19 29.47
N SER A 187 -12.25 39.21 29.18
CA SER A 187 -13.22 40.02 29.93
C SER A 187 -13.40 39.54 31.38
N THR A 188 -13.23 38.24 31.65
CA THR A 188 -13.32 37.67 33.00
C THR A 188 -12.16 38.15 33.87
N LEU A 189 -10.93 38.16 33.34
CA LEU A 189 -9.75 38.65 34.07
C LEU A 189 -9.79 40.17 34.27
N LYS A 190 -10.20 40.93 33.25
CA LYS A 190 -10.28 42.40 33.30
C LYS A 190 -11.31 42.93 34.28
N ASN A 191 -12.39 42.18 34.46
CA ASN A 191 -13.56 42.60 35.23
C ASN A 191 -13.75 41.74 36.48
N TRP A 192 -12.69 41.10 36.97
CA TRP A 192 -12.78 40.21 38.11
C TRP A 192 -13.28 40.95 39.35
N VAL A 193 -14.15 40.32 40.12
CA VAL A 193 -14.66 40.88 41.38
C VAL A 193 -14.12 40.02 42.52
N ASP A 194 -13.34 40.63 43.41
CA ASP A 194 -12.78 39.94 44.57
C ASP A 194 -13.92 39.35 45.42
N PRO A 195 -13.92 38.03 45.66
CA PRO A 195 -15.00 37.35 46.37
C PRO A 195 -15.29 37.86 47.78
N GLU A 196 -14.29 38.39 48.49
CA GLU A 196 -14.38 38.80 49.89
C GLU A 196 -14.72 40.29 50.02
N THR A 197 -14.06 41.13 49.23
CA THR A 197 -14.16 42.59 49.33
C THR A 197 -15.18 43.19 48.36
N ASN A 198 -15.63 42.40 47.37
CA ASN A 198 -16.53 42.82 46.30
C ASN A 198 -16.00 44.00 45.46
N GLN A 199 -14.69 44.23 45.47
CA GLN A 199 -14.01 45.22 44.65
C GLN A 199 -13.63 44.64 43.29
N ARG A 200 -13.68 45.47 42.26
CA ARG A 200 -13.22 45.08 40.93
C ARG A 200 -11.69 45.13 40.87
N LEU A 201 -11.09 44.04 40.41
CA LEU A 201 -9.66 43.87 40.18
C LEU A 201 -9.41 43.63 38.69
N ASP A 202 -8.31 44.18 38.20
CA ASP A 202 -7.80 43.85 36.86
C ASP A 202 -6.71 42.79 37.01
N LEU A 203 -7.01 41.57 36.58
CA LEU A 203 -6.09 40.42 36.61
C LEU A 203 -5.46 40.13 35.25
N THR A 204 -5.56 41.07 34.30
CA THR A 204 -5.00 40.88 32.96
C THR A 204 -3.48 40.98 32.94
N PHE A 205 -2.86 40.22 32.03
CA PHE A 205 -1.43 40.28 31.77
C PHE A 205 -1.13 40.06 30.29
N SER A 206 0.03 40.52 29.86
CA SER A 206 0.47 40.50 28.47
C SER A 206 1.87 39.92 28.31
N ALA A 207 2.26 39.58 27.08
CA ALA A 207 3.62 39.13 26.78
C ALA A 207 4.69 40.24 26.91
N GLN A 208 4.28 41.48 27.19
CA GLN A 208 5.16 42.62 27.44
C GLN A 208 5.42 42.86 28.95
N ASP A 209 4.65 42.20 29.82
CA ASP A 209 4.73 42.41 31.26
C ASP A 209 5.95 41.69 31.85
N ALA A 210 6.71 42.36 32.71
CA ALA A 210 7.86 41.77 33.41
C ALA A 210 7.46 40.99 34.68
N ASP A 211 6.26 41.24 35.20
CA ASP A 211 5.71 40.76 36.47
C ASP A 211 4.69 39.61 36.30
N ILE A 212 4.74 38.88 35.17
CA ILE A 212 3.79 37.79 34.84
C ILE A 212 3.67 36.76 35.98
N LEU A 213 4.79 36.39 36.61
CA LEU A 213 4.80 35.43 37.74
C LEU A 213 4.03 35.96 38.97
N GLU A 214 4.17 37.25 39.29
CA GLU A 214 3.45 37.89 40.40
C GLU A 214 1.95 37.95 40.11
N LYS A 215 1.58 38.31 38.87
CA LYS A 215 0.18 38.32 38.44
C LYS A 215 -0.45 36.92 38.46
N LYS A 216 0.26 35.89 38.00
CA LYS A 216 -0.20 34.49 38.13
C LYS A 216 -0.38 34.08 39.59
N GLN A 217 0.50 34.51 40.49
CA GLN A 217 0.35 34.26 41.93
C GLN A 217 -0.86 34.99 42.52
N GLN A 218 -1.14 36.23 42.10
CA GLN A 218 -2.34 36.96 42.50
C GLN A 218 -3.62 36.25 41.99
N ILE A 219 -3.60 35.73 40.76
CA ILE A 219 -4.71 34.96 40.19
C ILE A 219 -4.95 33.68 41.00
N LYS A 220 -3.91 32.96 41.42
CA LYS A 220 -4.03 31.79 42.30
C LYS A 220 -4.72 32.12 43.63
N GLN A 221 -4.35 33.25 44.26
CA GLN A 221 -5.01 33.70 45.50
C GLN A 221 -6.49 34.03 45.27
N GLN A 222 -6.82 34.71 44.17
CA GLN A 222 -8.19 35.05 43.81
C GLN A 222 -9.03 33.82 43.45
N LEU A 223 -8.43 32.84 42.77
CA LEU A 223 -9.04 31.55 42.47
C LEU A 223 -9.38 30.80 43.76
N GLN A 224 -8.44 30.72 44.73
CA GLN A 224 -8.68 30.07 46.01
C GLN A 224 -9.82 30.74 46.80
N LYS A 225 -9.86 32.08 46.83
CA LYS A 225 -10.96 32.82 47.47
C LYS A 225 -12.31 32.53 46.81
N ALA A 226 -12.33 32.42 45.47
CA ALA A 226 -13.55 32.11 44.74
C ALA A 226 -14.03 30.69 45.03
N LEU A 227 -13.12 29.72 45.05
CA LEU A 227 -13.44 28.34 45.45
C LEU A 227 -14.00 28.30 46.88
N LEU A 228 -13.37 28.96 47.85
CA LEU A 228 -13.87 29.02 49.23
C LEU A 228 -15.27 29.65 49.35
N LYS A 229 -15.59 30.65 48.53
CA LYS A 229 -16.90 31.33 48.57
C LYS A 229 -18.00 30.53 47.88
N TYR A 230 -17.73 30.02 46.69
CA TYR A 230 -18.74 29.46 45.80
C TYR A 230 -18.78 27.92 45.80
N TYR A 231 -17.67 27.27 46.20
CA TYR A 231 -17.45 25.83 46.19
C TYR A 231 -16.74 25.33 47.48
N PRO A 232 -17.22 25.70 48.70
CA PRO A 232 -16.53 25.37 49.94
C PRO A 232 -16.47 23.86 50.23
N ALA A 233 -17.48 23.10 49.78
CA ALA A 233 -17.53 21.66 49.97
C ALA A 233 -16.40 20.97 49.19
N GLU A 234 -16.16 21.41 47.97
CA GLU A 234 -15.10 20.92 47.09
C GLU A 234 -13.71 21.28 47.64
N VAL A 235 -13.55 22.49 48.21
CA VAL A 235 -12.30 22.87 48.88
C VAL A 235 -11.98 21.95 50.06
N GLU A 236 -12.98 21.61 50.87
CA GLU A 236 -12.83 20.70 52.00
C GLU A 236 -12.58 19.25 51.56
N GLU A 237 -13.40 18.74 50.64
CA GLU A 237 -13.36 17.35 50.16
C GLU A 237 -12.04 17.02 49.44
N PHE A 238 -11.59 17.90 48.55
CA PHE A 238 -10.37 17.71 47.75
C PHE A 238 -9.14 18.38 48.39
N ARG A 239 -9.30 18.96 49.58
CA ARG A 239 -8.23 19.62 50.36
C ARG A 239 -7.44 20.62 49.52
N LEU A 240 -8.18 21.49 48.81
CA LEU A 240 -7.62 22.41 47.83
C LEU A 240 -6.95 23.62 48.49
N ASP A 241 -5.65 23.78 48.23
CA ASP A 241 -4.85 24.97 48.50
C ASP A 241 -4.10 25.40 47.23
N LEU A 242 -4.85 25.88 46.24
CA LEU A 242 -4.30 26.33 44.95
C LEU A 242 -3.58 27.68 45.06
N ALA A 243 -3.73 28.39 46.20
CA ALA A 243 -3.02 29.64 46.45
C ALA A 243 -1.53 29.40 46.68
N ASN A 244 -1.16 28.34 47.40
CA ASN A 244 0.23 28.08 47.78
C ASN A 244 0.89 26.92 47.02
N ASN A 245 0.13 26.14 46.26
CA ASN A 245 0.64 24.97 45.55
C ASN A 245 0.55 25.14 44.03
N ASP A 246 1.53 24.58 43.31
CA ASP A 246 1.48 24.43 41.86
C ASP A 246 0.57 23.26 41.49
N PHE A 247 -0.15 23.38 40.37
CA PHE A 247 -1.03 22.31 39.90
C PHE A 247 -0.96 22.15 38.38
N ILE A 248 -1.05 20.89 37.95
CA ILE A 248 -1.17 20.50 36.55
C ILE A 248 -2.65 20.55 36.16
N LEU A 249 -2.95 21.16 35.03
CA LEU A 249 -4.31 21.33 34.51
C LEU A 249 -4.56 20.43 33.30
N TYR A 250 -5.69 19.75 33.26
CA TYR A 250 -6.27 19.23 32.03
C TYR A 250 -7.52 20.04 31.66
N VAL A 251 -7.63 20.48 30.40
CA VAL A 251 -8.86 21.08 29.89
C VAL A 251 -9.24 20.43 28.59
N GLY A 252 -10.45 19.87 28.53
CA GLY A 252 -10.92 19.24 27.30
C GLY A 252 -12.17 18.40 27.52
N ARG A 253 -12.58 17.72 26.46
CA ARG A 253 -13.58 16.66 26.55
C ARG A 253 -12.91 15.40 27.08
N TYR A 254 -13.66 14.58 27.81
CA TYR A 254 -13.21 13.25 28.19
C TYR A 254 -13.80 12.25 27.20
N ASP A 255 -12.93 11.62 26.42
CA ASP A 255 -13.26 10.66 25.38
C ASP A 255 -12.28 9.49 25.53
N SER A 256 -12.82 8.31 25.83
CA SER A 256 -12.06 7.08 26.09
C SER A 256 -11.25 6.62 24.87
N THR A 257 -11.72 6.96 23.66
CA THR A 257 -11.11 6.55 22.40
C THR A 257 -10.01 7.50 21.92
N GLN A 258 -10.15 8.80 22.18
CA GLN A 258 -9.29 9.83 21.60
C GLN A 258 -8.34 10.50 22.61
N LYS A 259 -8.84 10.89 23.78
CA LYS A 259 -8.17 11.87 24.64
C LYS A 259 -7.18 11.26 25.63
N GLY A 260 -7.09 9.93 25.66
CA GLY A 260 -6.13 9.22 26.51
C GLY A 260 -6.45 9.37 27.99
N THR A 261 -7.75 9.44 28.33
CA THR A 261 -8.23 9.69 29.68
C THR A 261 -7.80 8.60 30.65
N GLU A 262 -7.61 7.37 30.17
CA GLU A 262 -7.09 6.24 30.96
C GLU A 262 -5.72 6.50 31.60
N LYS A 263 -4.96 7.47 31.05
CA LYS A 263 -3.62 7.82 31.54
C LYS A 263 -3.66 8.76 32.74
N PHE A 264 -4.79 9.40 33.04
CA PHE A 264 -4.86 10.41 34.12
C PHE A 264 -4.52 9.87 35.49
N LYS A 265 -4.80 8.59 35.75
CA LYS A 265 -4.39 7.96 37.01
C LYS A 265 -2.89 8.12 37.26
N ILE A 266 -2.06 7.92 36.24
CA ILE A 266 -0.61 8.04 36.33
C ILE A 266 -0.21 9.50 36.56
N PHE A 267 -0.85 10.44 35.86
CA PHE A 267 -0.60 11.87 36.08
C PHE A 267 -0.94 12.29 37.52
N LEU A 268 -2.07 11.82 38.04
CA LEU A 268 -2.54 12.12 39.39
C LEU A 268 -1.61 11.53 40.44
N GLU A 269 -1.28 10.24 40.34
CA GLU A 269 -0.35 9.56 41.25
C GLU A 269 1.03 10.22 41.23
N LYS A 270 1.54 10.56 40.04
CA LYS A 270 2.84 11.20 39.86
C LYS A 270 2.86 12.64 40.36
N ALA A 271 1.82 13.43 40.08
CA ALA A 271 1.67 14.78 40.60
C ALA A 271 1.65 14.76 42.13
N SER A 272 0.88 13.85 42.73
CA SER A 272 0.83 13.70 44.18
C SER A 272 2.18 13.30 44.79
N ALA A 273 2.95 12.44 44.12
CA ALA A 273 4.28 12.06 44.60
C ALA A 273 5.29 13.23 44.58
N LEU A 274 5.03 14.25 43.77
CA LEU A 274 5.83 15.47 43.63
C LEU A 274 5.26 16.67 44.41
N ASP A 275 4.24 16.45 45.25
CA ASP A 275 3.51 17.50 45.99
C ASP A 275 2.90 18.58 45.08
N LEU A 276 2.49 18.17 43.87
CA LEU A 276 1.77 18.99 42.90
C LEU A 276 0.27 18.67 42.93
N GLY A 277 -0.55 19.69 42.76
CA GLY A 277 -1.98 19.51 42.51
C GLY A 277 -2.26 18.96 41.11
N PHE A 278 -3.42 18.33 40.95
CA PHE A 278 -3.90 17.85 39.66
C PHE A 278 -5.36 18.26 39.49
N VAL A 279 -5.64 19.19 38.58
CA VAL A 279 -6.97 19.74 38.36
C VAL A 279 -7.43 19.42 36.95
N THR A 280 -8.65 18.93 36.80
CA THR A 280 -9.22 18.66 35.48
C THR A 280 -10.48 19.49 35.26
N MET A 281 -10.75 19.87 34.01
CA MET A 281 -11.95 20.60 33.61
C MET A 281 -12.48 20.04 32.29
N GLY A 282 -13.63 19.37 32.34
CA GLY A 282 -14.20 18.72 31.17
C GLY A 282 -15.55 18.05 31.42
N VAL A 283 -16.05 17.37 30.39
CA VAL A 283 -17.30 16.56 30.44
C VAL A 283 -17.06 15.24 29.71
N GLY A 284 -17.62 14.15 30.24
CA GLY A 284 -17.61 12.82 29.60
C GLY A 284 -18.47 12.80 28.34
N GLU A 285 -17.91 12.33 27.22
CA GLU A 285 -18.64 12.13 25.96
C GLU A 285 -19.25 10.73 25.85
N ASP A 286 -18.68 9.74 26.56
CA ASP A 286 -19.10 8.34 26.55
C ASP A 286 -19.19 7.74 27.97
N GLU A 287 -19.88 6.60 28.08
CA GLU A 287 -20.13 5.90 29.35
C GLU A 287 -18.82 5.44 30.01
N GLU A 288 -17.88 4.89 29.23
CA GLU A 288 -16.57 4.45 29.71
C GLU A 288 -15.73 5.64 30.23
N ALA A 289 -15.71 6.77 29.52
CA ALA A 289 -15.08 7.99 29.99
C ALA A 289 -15.71 8.52 31.28
N THR A 290 -17.03 8.36 31.44
CA THR A 290 -17.75 8.77 32.65
C THR A 290 -17.39 7.87 33.84
N GLU A 291 -17.39 6.55 33.66
CA GLU A 291 -16.97 5.58 34.68
C GLU A 291 -15.52 5.84 35.13
N HIS A 292 -14.61 6.09 34.19
CA HIS A 292 -13.22 6.38 34.53
C HIS A 292 -13.06 7.69 35.32
N LEU A 293 -13.88 8.70 35.04
CA LEU A 293 -13.86 9.95 35.81
C LEU A 293 -14.35 9.75 37.24
N ASP A 294 -15.38 8.92 37.44
CA ASP A 294 -15.89 8.59 38.77
C ASP A 294 -14.80 7.87 39.59
N GLU A 295 -14.09 6.91 38.99
CA GLU A 295 -12.94 6.24 39.63
C GLU A 295 -11.81 7.23 39.98
N LEU A 296 -11.50 8.16 39.06
CA LEU A 296 -10.48 9.19 39.29
C LEU A 296 -10.90 10.20 40.36
N GLU A 297 -12.19 10.53 40.48
CA GLU A 297 -12.71 11.41 41.52
C GLU A 297 -12.48 10.79 42.91
N ASP A 298 -12.82 9.51 43.07
CA ASP A 298 -12.60 8.78 44.33
C ASP A 298 -11.12 8.71 44.69
N LEU A 299 -10.26 8.48 43.69
CA LEU A 299 -8.81 8.53 43.88
C LEU A 299 -8.35 9.96 44.24
N ALA A 300 -8.87 10.99 43.59
CA ALA A 300 -8.49 12.37 43.86
C ALA A 300 -8.78 12.80 45.31
N LYS A 301 -9.86 12.29 45.91
CA LYS A 301 -10.20 12.57 47.33
C LYS A 301 -9.12 12.11 48.30
N VAL A 302 -8.38 11.04 47.98
CA VAL A 302 -7.28 10.56 48.83
C VAL A 302 -5.96 11.31 48.62
N HIS A 303 -5.83 12.10 47.54
CA HIS A 303 -4.69 12.97 47.29
C HIS A 303 -4.98 14.44 47.68
N LYS A 304 -3.96 15.16 48.14
CA LYS A 304 -4.10 16.60 48.47
C LYS A 304 -4.02 17.40 47.18
N ASN A 305 -4.83 18.46 47.03
CA ASN A 305 -4.83 19.34 45.86
C ASN A 305 -5.17 18.64 44.52
N ALA A 306 -5.83 17.48 44.55
CA ALA A 306 -6.31 16.78 43.35
C ALA A 306 -7.82 16.99 43.22
N TRP A 307 -8.27 17.57 42.10
CA TRP A 307 -9.69 17.85 41.86
C TRP A 307 -10.11 17.46 40.45
N ILE A 308 -11.01 16.48 40.38
CA ILE A 308 -11.59 16.00 39.12
C ILE A 308 -12.99 16.57 38.99
N THR A 309 -13.26 17.29 37.90
CA THR A 309 -14.63 17.78 37.62
C THR A 309 -15.53 16.60 37.23
N ARG A 310 -16.68 16.45 37.91
CA ARG A 310 -17.66 15.38 37.67
C ARG A 310 -18.06 15.23 36.20
N GLY A 311 -18.19 13.96 35.79
CA GLY A 311 -18.38 13.52 34.41
C GLY A 311 -19.82 13.57 33.88
N ASP A 312 -20.83 13.72 34.75
CA ASP A 312 -22.20 13.91 34.27
C ASP A 312 -22.32 15.27 33.57
N LYS A 313 -23.25 15.41 32.61
CA LYS A 313 -23.59 16.67 31.93
C LYS A 313 -24.23 17.69 32.89
N SER A 314 -23.80 17.74 34.15
CA SER A 314 -24.40 18.58 35.16
C SER A 314 -24.10 20.04 34.89
N GLU A 315 -25.08 20.86 35.27
CA GLU A 315 -25.01 22.31 35.35
C GLU A 315 -23.71 22.80 36.02
N PHE A 316 -23.07 21.98 36.86
CA PHE A 316 -21.84 22.25 37.59
C PHE A 316 -20.65 22.57 36.70
N SER A 317 -20.24 21.66 35.80
CA SER A 317 -19.05 21.83 34.95
C SER A 317 -19.20 23.02 33.98
N ILE A 318 -20.41 23.23 33.44
CA ILE A 318 -20.74 24.40 32.61
C ILE A 318 -20.68 25.70 33.44
N THR A 319 -21.25 25.68 34.65
CA THR A 319 -21.23 26.84 35.56
C THR A 319 -19.81 27.18 35.98
N MET A 320 -18.95 26.20 36.23
CA MET A 320 -17.55 26.44 36.56
C MET A 320 -16.79 27.06 35.39
N GLN A 321 -17.02 26.57 34.16
CA GLN A 321 -16.31 27.06 32.99
C GLN A 321 -16.77 28.46 32.54
N ARG A 322 -18.09 28.70 32.51
CA ARG A 322 -18.71 29.90 31.91
C ARG A 322 -19.37 30.85 32.92
N GLY A 323 -19.53 30.41 34.16
CA GLY A 323 -20.32 31.11 35.18
C GLY A 323 -21.81 30.83 35.05
N ASN A 324 -22.56 31.22 36.08
CA ASN A 324 -24.02 31.21 36.08
C ASN A 324 -24.50 32.57 36.57
N ALA A 325 -24.89 33.43 35.63
CA ALA A 325 -25.33 34.79 35.90
C ALA A 325 -26.58 34.82 36.81
N ALA A 326 -27.48 33.84 36.70
CA ALA A 326 -28.69 33.76 37.51
C ALA A 326 -28.38 33.41 38.99
N LYS A 327 -27.33 32.63 39.22
CA LYS A 327 -26.84 32.27 40.57
C LYS A 327 -25.75 33.21 41.10
N GLY A 328 -25.32 34.20 40.31
CA GLY A 328 -24.24 35.13 40.68
C GLY A 328 -22.87 34.46 40.81
N ILE A 329 -22.67 33.31 40.15
CA ILE A 329 -21.44 32.52 40.20
C ILE A 329 -20.55 32.91 39.00
N PRO A 330 -19.31 33.38 39.20
CA PRO A 330 -18.42 33.72 38.10
C PRO A 330 -17.86 32.45 37.42
N GLY A 331 -17.50 32.56 36.14
CA GLY A 331 -16.79 31.50 35.44
C GLY A 331 -15.32 31.47 35.86
N LEU A 332 -14.86 30.34 36.39
CA LEU A 332 -13.50 30.13 36.89
C LEU A 332 -12.54 29.62 35.81
N GLY A 333 -13.04 29.21 34.64
CA GLY A 333 -12.21 28.65 33.55
C GLY A 333 -10.99 29.48 33.16
N PRO A 334 -11.12 30.80 32.91
CA PRO A 334 -9.97 31.66 32.60
C PRO A 334 -8.96 31.76 33.75
N LEU A 335 -9.42 31.77 35.01
CA LEU A 335 -8.53 31.82 36.18
C LEU A 335 -7.74 30.51 36.33
N LEU A 336 -8.40 29.36 36.15
CA LEU A 336 -7.74 28.05 36.18
C LEU A 336 -6.62 27.95 35.14
N ARG A 337 -6.88 28.34 33.89
CA ARG A 337 -5.88 28.32 32.81
C ARG A 337 -4.72 29.29 33.06
N ALA A 338 -5.01 30.48 33.59
CA ALA A 338 -3.98 31.45 33.93
C ALA A 338 -3.14 31.05 35.15
N ALA A 339 -3.75 30.37 36.13
CA ALA A 339 -3.11 29.91 37.37
C ALA A 339 -2.32 28.60 37.22
N ALA A 340 -2.61 27.81 36.18
CA ALA A 340 -1.99 26.51 35.97
C ALA A 340 -0.47 26.59 35.87
N PHE A 341 0.21 25.64 36.51
CA PHE A 341 1.66 25.49 36.43
C PHE A 341 2.06 24.86 35.09
N MET A 342 1.35 23.80 34.69
CA MET A 342 1.49 23.11 33.41
C MET A 342 0.12 22.68 32.93
N THR A 343 -0.05 22.54 31.62
CA THR A 343 -1.22 21.85 31.03
C THR A 343 -0.82 20.47 30.56
N ILE A 344 -1.72 19.49 30.59
CA ILE A 344 -1.49 18.18 29.96
C ILE A 344 -2.42 17.95 28.77
N ALA A 345 -1.91 17.25 27.76
CA ALA A 345 -2.66 16.71 26.63
C ALA A 345 -2.17 15.28 26.32
N PRO A 346 -2.66 14.27 27.06
CA PRO A 346 -2.20 12.89 26.91
C PRO A 346 -2.86 12.12 25.75
N SER A 347 -3.48 12.87 24.83
CA SER A 347 -4.25 12.39 23.69
C SER A 347 -3.59 11.18 23.03
N LYS A 348 -4.35 10.10 22.83
CA LYS A 348 -3.94 9.00 21.94
C LYS A 348 -3.78 9.52 20.51
N PHE A 349 -4.61 10.51 20.20
CA PHE A 349 -4.72 11.12 18.90
C PHE A 349 -5.22 12.57 19.02
N GLU A 350 -4.45 13.53 18.51
CA GLU A 350 -4.76 14.96 18.58
C GLU A 350 -4.57 15.64 17.23
N PRO A 351 -5.65 15.89 16.48
CA PRO A 351 -5.55 16.44 15.13
C PRO A 351 -4.85 17.81 15.09
N CYS A 352 -5.21 18.73 15.99
CA CYS A 352 -4.85 20.15 15.85
C CYS A 352 -4.15 20.73 17.10
N GLY A 353 -4.47 20.22 18.29
CA GLY A 353 -3.80 20.66 19.52
C GLY A 353 -4.23 22.05 20.02
N LEU A 354 -5.50 22.43 19.81
CA LEU A 354 -6.04 23.72 20.29
C LEU A 354 -5.78 23.97 21.78
N VAL A 355 -5.85 22.92 22.61
CA VAL A 355 -5.56 23.00 24.05
C VAL A 355 -4.15 23.55 24.28
N GLN A 356 -3.16 23.18 23.46
CA GLN A 356 -1.79 23.68 23.56
C GLN A 356 -1.71 25.18 23.25
N LEU A 357 -2.40 25.63 22.21
CA LEU A 357 -2.36 27.02 21.76
C LEU A 357 -3.01 27.93 22.80
N GLU A 358 -4.13 27.46 23.37
CA GLU A 358 -4.80 28.12 24.48
C GLU A 358 -3.88 28.22 25.71
N SER A 359 -3.18 27.14 26.09
CA SER A 359 -2.26 27.16 27.23
C SER A 359 -1.08 28.12 27.03
N TRP A 360 -0.52 28.17 25.82
CA TRP A 360 0.57 29.08 25.51
C TRP A 360 0.14 30.55 25.50
N LEU A 361 -1.11 30.87 25.14
CA LEU A 361 -1.65 32.23 25.27
C LEU A 361 -1.68 32.71 26.73
N PHE A 362 -1.80 31.80 27.69
CA PHE A 362 -1.65 32.10 29.13
C PHE A 362 -0.20 31.99 29.62
N GLY A 363 0.77 31.75 28.74
CA GLY A 363 2.17 31.54 29.11
C GLY A 363 2.37 30.29 29.96
N THR A 364 1.62 29.22 29.69
CA THR A 364 1.66 27.96 30.44
C THR A 364 2.21 26.85 29.54
N PRO A 365 3.31 26.18 29.92
CA PRO A 365 3.88 25.08 29.14
C PRO A 365 2.95 23.86 29.16
N ILE A 366 3.06 23.02 28.13
CA ILE A 366 2.27 21.79 28.00
C ILE A 366 3.12 20.53 28.17
N ILE A 367 2.53 19.45 28.68
CA ILE A 367 3.05 18.09 28.59
C ILE A 367 2.12 17.31 27.66
N ALA A 368 2.63 16.84 26.52
CA ALA A 368 1.82 16.31 25.45
C ALA A 368 2.31 14.95 24.95
N CYS A 369 1.39 14.11 24.48
CA CYS A 369 1.74 12.98 23.63
C CYS A 369 2.14 13.51 22.25
N ALA A 370 3.24 13.02 21.66
CA ALA A 370 3.68 13.40 20.32
C ALA A 370 2.77 12.78 19.23
N THR A 371 1.59 13.36 19.01
CA THR A 371 0.62 12.96 17.98
C THR A 371 -0.02 14.17 17.30
N GLY A 372 -0.35 14.03 16.01
CA GLY A 372 -0.95 15.07 15.16
C GLY A 372 -0.40 16.49 15.41
N GLY A 373 -1.31 17.43 15.66
CA GLY A 373 -0.96 18.85 15.87
C GLY A 373 -0.10 19.12 17.11
N LEU A 374 -0.06 18.21 18.10
CA LEU A 374 0.86 18.33 19.25
C LEU A 374 2.30 18.10 18.80
N ALA A 375 2.55 17.08 17.97
CA ALA A 375 3.88 16.79 17.45
C ALA A 375 4.40 17.90 16.53
N ASP A 376 3.51 18.54 15.76
CA ASP A 376 3.89 19.60 14.81
C ASP A 376 4.25 20.94 15.46
N THR A 377 3.86 21.15 16.73
CA THR A 377 3.90 22.48 17.37
C THR A 377 4.66 22.52 18.68
N VAL A 378 4.72 21.41 19.44
CA VAL A 378 5.38 21.40 20.74
C VAL A 378 6.89 21.22 20.56
N ILE A 379 7.66 22.21 21.01
CA ILE A 379 9.12 22.24 20.97
C ILE A 379 9.65 21.92 22.37
N SER A 380 10.20 20.71 22.50
CA SER A 380 10.71 20.17 23.78
C SER A 380 12.19 20.39 24.05
N ASP A 381 12.89 21.09 23.16
CA ASP A 381 14.28 21.48 23.41
C ASP A 381 14.34 22.58 24.48
N THR A 382 14.65 22.17 25.71
CA THR A 382 14.78 23.05 26.89
C THR A 382 15.83 24.16 26.78
N ILE A 383 16.76 24.07 25.81
CA ILE A 383 17.81 25.08 25.58
C ILE A 383 17.32 26.15 24.61
N SER A 384 16.35 25.83 23.75
CA SER A 384 15.81 26.74 22.74
C SER A 384 15.02 27.90 23.36
N ASP A 385 15.10 29.07 22.73
CA ASP A 385 14.21 30.20 23.03
C ASP A 385 12.78 29.97 22.52
N GLU A 386 12.58 28.97 21.66
CA GLU A 386 11.28 28.54 21.13
C GLU A 386 10.63 27.43 21.99
N PHE A 387 11.27 27.03 23.09
CA PHE A 387 10.73 26.04 24.03
C PHE A 387 9.32 26.41 24.49
N ASN A 388 8.39 25.45 24.39
CA ASN A 388 6.99 25.68 24.74
C ASN A 388 6.30 24.48 25.45
N GLY A 389 6.99 23.36 25.64
CA GLY A 389 6.42 22.21 26.35
C GLY A 389 7.28 20.95 26.30
N PHE A 390 6.77 19.87 26.87
CA PHE A 390 7.40 18.56 26.94
C PHE A 390 6.57 17.55 26.16
N THR A 391 7.24 16.63 25.47
CA THR A 391 6.58 15.57 24.71
C THR A 391 7.03 14.20 25.18
N PHE A 392 6.12 13.23 25.11
CA PHE A 392 6.44 11.81 25.25
C PHE A 392 5.96 11.04 24.03
N ALA A 393 6.70 9.98 23.68
CA ALA A 393 6.39 9.16 22.52
C ALA A 393 5.09 8.36 22.71
N ARG A 394 4.37 8.16 21.59
CA ARG A 394 3.29 7.17 21.50
C ARG A 394 3.91 5.82 21.13
N LEU A 395 3.71 4.80 21.94
CA LEU A 395 4.08 3.42 21.59
C LEU A 395 2.96 2.77 20.76
N GLU A 396 3.34 2.10 19.66
CA GLU A 396 2.40 1.43 18.76
C GLU A 396 1.98 0.03 19.26
N GLU A 397 2.81 -0.61 20.08
CA GLU A 397 2.53 -1.90 20.73
C GLU A 397 1.90 -1.69 22.11
N TRP A 398 0.96 -2.56 22.50
CA TRP A 398 0.22 -2.53 23.77
C TRP A 398 1.09 -2.83 25.02
N ASP A 399 2.29 -2.26 25.10
CA ASP A 399 3.07 -2.25 26.34
C ASP A 399 2.64 -1.04 27.19
N SER A 400 1.61 -1.26 28.01
CA SER A 400 1.10 -0.28 28.95
C SER A 400 2.15 0.14 29.99
N GLU A 401 3.11 -0.71 30.33
CA GLU A 401 4.13 -0.43 31.34
C GLU A 401 5.21 0.53 30.80
N ALA A 402 5.65 0.32 29.56
CA ALA A 402 6.57 1.22 28.89
C ALA A 402 5.95 2.61 28.66
N GLN A 403 4.68 2.67 28.25
CA GLN A 403 3.97 3.94 28.06
C GLN A 403 3.84 4.73 29.38
N ASN A 404 3.52 4.05 30.48
CA ASN A 404 3.42 4.65 31.81
C ASN A 404 4.77 5.20 32.30
N SER A 405 5.86 4.47 31.98
CA SER A 405 7.22 4.89 32.30
C SER A 405 7.63 6.16 31.55
N LEU A 406 7.28 6.28 30.27
CA LEU A 406 7.55 7.49 29.47
C LEU A 406 6.80 8.71 30.00
N ILE A 407 5.51 8.56 30.36
CA ILE A 407 4.71 9.63 30.96
C ILE A 407 5.36 10.08 32.28
N SER A 408 5.70 9.13 33.14
CA SER A 408 6.30 9.41 34.45
C SER A 408 7.64 10.14 34.32
N ALA A 409 8.51 9.68 33.41
CA ALA A 409 9.81 10.30 33.16
C ALA A 409 9.68 11.73 32.60
N THR A 410 8.67 11.97 31.77
CA THR A 410 8.43 13.30 31.19
C THR A 410 7.93 14.28 32.23
N ILE A 411 7.08 13.84 33.16
CA ILE A 411 6.64 14.68 34.30
C ILE A 411 7.85 15.01 35.20
N ASP A 412 8.70 14.02 35.51
CA ASP A 412 9.91 14.26 36.31
C ASP A 412 10.84 15.28 35.66
N GLN A 413 11.05 15.16 34.34
CA GLN A 413 11.86 16.10 33.58
C GLN A 413 11.24 17.50 33.59
N ALA A 414 9.91 17.60 33.38
CA ALA A 414 9.21 18.87 33.33
C ALA A 414 9.31 19.63 34.66
N VAL A 415 9.05 18.94 35.76
CA VAL A 415 9.11 19.52 37.12
C VAL A 415 10.54 19.88 37.49
N SER A 416 11.50 18.99 37.20
CA SER A 416 12.92 19.24 37.47
C SER A 416 13.46 20.45 36.71
N PHE A 417 13.09 20.59 35.43
CA PHE A 417 13.47 21.75 34.62
C PHE A 417 12.92 23.03 35.22
N TRP A 418 11.61 23.12 35.46
CA TRP A 418 11.00 24.33 35.99
C TRP A 418 11.46 24.66 37.41
N ALA A 419 11.86 23.68 38.22
CA ALA A 419 12.46 23.95 39.53
C ALA A 419 13.86 24.62 39.41
N GLN A 420 14.63 24.28 38.38
CA GLN A 420 16.02 24.75 38.20
C GLN A 420 16.13 26.08 37.45
N VAL A 421 15.15 26.44 36.62
CA VAL A 421 15.18 27.66 35.82
C VAL A 421 15.00 28.91 36.71
N PRO A 422 15.87 29.94 36.63
CA PRO A 422 15.71 31.19 37.36
C PRO A 422 14.44 31.96 36.96
N SER A 423 13.84 32.74 37.88
CA SER A 423 12.59 33.47 37.65
C SER A 423 12.60 34.40 36.43
N GLU A 424 13.72 35.06 36.13
CA GLU A 424 13.86 35.90 34.93
C GLU A 424 13.71 35.08 33.64
N ARG A 425 14.35 33.91 33.58
CA ARG A 425 14.25 33.00 32.44
C ARG A 425 12.85 32.38 32.36
N LYS A 426 12.21 32.08 33.50
CA LYS A 426 10.80 31.64 33.52
C LYS A 426 9.89 32.66 32.86
N THR A 427 9.98 33.93 33.25
CA THR A 427 9.21 35.01 32.64
C THR A 427 9.49 35.12 31.14
N GLN A 428 10.75 35.05 30.72
CA GLN A 428 11.11 35.07 29.29
C GLN A 428 10.48 33.92 28.50
N LEU A 429 10.52 32.69 29.02
CA LEU A 429 9.90 31.53 28.38
C LEU A 429 8.37 31.70 28.29
N MET A 430 7.72 32.22 29.33
CA MET A 430 6.27 32.53 29.31
C MET A 430 5.93 33.56 28.24
N GLN A 431 6.71 34.64 28.13
CA GLN A 431 6.52 35.66 27.09
C GLN A 431 6.72 35.09 25.67
N ASN A 432 7.72 34.22 25.49
CA ASN A 432 7.98 33.58 24.19
C ASN A 432 6.81 32.66 23.79
N MET A 433 6.30 31.85 24.73
CA MET A 433 5.11 31.03 24.51
C MET A 433 3.90 31.88 24.09
N MET A 434 3.61 32.97 24.82
CA MET A 434 2.49 33.86 24.51
C MET A 434 2.62 34.50 23.13
N LYS A 435 3.82 34.97 22.77
CA LYS A 435 4.10 35.53 21.43
C LYS A 435 3.94 34.48 20.35
N SER A 436 4.52 33.29 20.55
CA SER A 436 4.42 32.20 19.58
C SER A 436 2.97 31.80 19.34
N ALA A 437 2.14 31.75 20.39
CA ALA A 437 0.73 31.42 20.29
C ALA A 437 -0.08 32.48 19.55
N GLN A 438 0.19 33.78 19.79
CA GLN A 438 -0.40 34.89 19.02
C GLN A 438 0.01 34.83 17.53
N LEU A 439 1.25 34.41 17.26
CA LEU A 439 1.79 34.10 15.94
C LEU A 439 1.39 32.72 15.43
N SER A 440 0.44 32.04 16.08
CA SER A 440 -0.15 30.78 15.60
C SER A 440 -1.67 30.96 15.52
N SER A 441 -2.10 32.11 14.98
CA SER A 441 -3.50 32.45 14.75
C SER A 441 -3.87 32.23 13.28
N TRP A 442 -5.15 32.30 12.96
CA TRP A 442 -5.61 32.12 11.57
C TRP A 442 -4.98 33.12 10.59
N THR A 443 -4.68 34.34 11.07
CA THR A 443 -4.21 35.48 10.28
C THR A 443 -2.76 35.87 10.55
N SER A 444 -2.06 35.19 11.46
CA SER A 444 -0.66 35.48 11.82
C SER A 444 0.12 34.19 12.04
N SER A 445 1.33 34.12 11.47
CA SER A 445 2.22 32.96 11.55
C SER A 445 3.66 33.35 11.89
N ALA A 446 4.30 32.63 12.80
CA ALA A 446 5.74 32.74 13.07
C ALA A 446 6.58 32.28 11.88
N LYS A 447 6.05 31.38 11.04
CA LYS A 447 6.71 30.82 9.86
C LYS A 447 6.52 31.67 8.59
N GLY A 448 5.93 32.85 8.69
CA GLY A 448 5.71 33.79 7.58
C GLY A 448 4.50 33.47 6.69
N ILE A 449 3.97 32.24 6.70
CA ILE A 449 2.76 31.84 5.97
C ILE A 449 1.66 31.49 6.97
N THR A 450 0.52 32.19 6.88
CA THR A 450 -0.63 31.99 7.79
C THR A 450 -1.44 30.75 7.40
N PRO A 451 -2.17 30.11 8.33
CA PRO A 451 -3.09 29.03 7.99
C PRO A 451 -4.05 29.42 6.87
N ILE A 452 -4.60 30.65 6.89
CA ILE A 452 -5.47 31.16 5.82
C ILE A 452 -4.77 31.20 4.46
N GLN A 453 -3.52 31.69 4.40
CA GLN A 453 -2.74 31.72 3.15
C GLN A 453 -2.46 30.30 2.62
N GLU A 454 -2.26 29.34 3.51
CA GLU A 454 -2.06 27.95 3.12
C GLU A 454 -3.36 27.31 2.59
N TYR A 455 -4.51 27.63 3.19
CA TYR A 455 -5.82 27.25 2.64
C TYR A 455 -6.06 27.90 1.27
N GLU A 456 -5.70 29.17 1.08
CA GLU A 456 -5.76 29.87 -0.21
C GLU A 456 -4.89 29.18 -1.26
N ARG A 457 -3.66 28.78 -0.91
CA ARG A 457 -2.76 28.02 -1.80
C ARG A 457 -3.39 26.72 -2.26
N VAL A 458 -4.01 25.95 -1.36
CA VAL A 458 -4.68 24.68 -1.71
C VAL A 458 -5.91 24.95 -2.59
N LEU A 459 -6.67 26.01 -2.31
CA LEU A 459 -7.82 26.39 -3.12
C LEU A 459 -7.41 26.73 -4.57
N LEU A 460 -6.32 27.49 -4.73
CA LEU A 460 -5.76 27.82 -6.05
C LEU A 460 -5.27 26.57 -6.78
N ALA A 461 -4.62 25.64 -6.08
CA ALA A 461 -4.20 24.35 -6.65
C ALA A 461 -5.40 23.53 -7.15
N ALA A 462 -6.50 23.51 -6.39
CA ALA A 462 -7.75 22.86 -6.80
C ALA A 462 -8.33 23.48 -8.08
N MET A 463 -8.31 24.81 -8.18
CA MET A 463 -8.78 25.56 -9.36
C MET A 463 -7.89 25.34 -10.60
N GLU A 464 -6.58 25.26 -10.42
CA GLU A 464 -5.62 24.99 -11.49
C GLU A 464 -5.80 23.57 -12.07
N LYS A 465 -5.88 22.56 -11.20
CA LYS A 465 -6.12 21.15 -11.59
C LYS A 465 -7.39 20.99 -12.44
N ARG A 466 -8.43 21.79 -12.15
CA ARG A 466 -9.67 21.84 -12.95
C ARG A 466 -9.49 22.56 -14.29
N SER A 467 -8.69 23.62 -14.34
CA SER A 467 -8.39 24.36 -15.58
C SER A 467 -7.59 23.54 -16.59
N ILE A 468 -6.66 22.70 -16.11
CA ILE A 468 -5.84 21.78 -16.92
C ILE A 468 -6.70 20.70 -17.60
N ARG A 469 -7.78 20.23 -16.98
CA ARG A 469 -8.70 19.25 -17.60
C ARG A 469 -9.46 19.78 -18.81
N GLY A 470 -9.45 21.10 -19.07
CA GLY A 470 -10.17 21.76 -20.16
C GLY A 470 -9.30 22.33 -21.31
N THR A 471 -7.97 22.39 -21.20
CA THR A 471 -7.12 23.01 -22.24
C THR A 471 -5.74 22.34 -22.37
N LYS A 472 -5.16 22.39 -23.59
CA LYS A 472 -3.83 21.84 -23.94
C LYS A 472 -2.73 22.43 -23.04
N PRO A 473 -1.67 21.65 -22.75
CA PRO A 473 -0.69 21.95 -21.70
C PRO A 473 0.08 23.24 -22.00
N VAL A 474 0.22 24.07 -20.97
CA VAL A 474 1.13 25.22 -20.92
C VAL A 474 2.33 24.78 -20.07
N ASP A 475 3.53 25.04 -20.58
CA ASP A 475 4.80 24.72 -19.93
C ASP A 475 4.90 25.37 -18.54
N LEU A 476 5.16 24.57 -17.51
CA LEU A 476 5.45 25.06 -16.16
C LEU A 476 6.90 25.56 -16.08
N ILE A 477 7.04 26.78 -15.59
CA ILE A 477 8.29 27.46 -15.27
C ILE A 477 8.96 26.74 -14.11
N SER A 478 10.29 26.55 -14.21
CA SER A 478 11.16 25.94 -13.20
C SER A 478 11.08 26.69 -11.86
N VAL A 479 10.74 25.96 -10.79
CA VAL A 479 10.88 26.44 -9.42
C VAL A 479 12.19 25.88 -8.86
N ASP A 480 13.23 26.71 -8.89
CA ASP A 480 14.49 26.44 -8.22
C ASP A 480 14.35 26.60 -6.68
N GLU A 481 15.04 25.71 -5.97
CA GLU A 481 15.57 25.80 -4.60
C GLU A 481 14.64 26.23 -3.44
N ILE A 482 14.12 25.22 -2.72
CA ILE A 482 13.80 25.33 -1.28
C ILE A 482 14.60 24.23 -0.55
N PRO A 483 15.34 24.54 0.54
CA PRO A 483 16.18 23.57 1.25
C PRO A 483 15.35 22.46 1.89
N SER A 484 15.78 21.20 1.74
CA SER A 484 15.13 20.07 2.41
C SER A 484 15.27 20.20 3.93
N PRO A 485 14.20 20.04 4.74
CA PRO A 485 14.33 19.85 6.18
C PRO A 485 15.19 18.61 6.49
N SER A 486 16.01 18.72 7.53
CA SER A 486 17.03 17.74 7.97
C SER A 486 16.58 16.27 7.97
N ARG A 487 17.46 15.40 7.43
CA ARG A 487 17.30 13.96 7.19
C ARG A 487 17.22 13.04 8.43
N ASP A 488 17.11 13.56 9.66
CA ASP A 488 17.34 12.75 10.88
C ASP A 488 16.09 12.45 11.73
N HIS A 489 14.90 12.25 11.14
CA HIS A 489 13.68 11.95 11.93
C HIS A 489 12.78 10.80 11.44
N TYR A 490 13.24 9.95 10.51
CA TYR A 490 12.51 8.74 10.10
C TYR A 490 13.15 7.47 10.63
N PHE A 491 13.32 7.33 11.94
CA PHE A 491 13.81 6.07 12.52
C PHE A 491 13.06 5.72 13.81
N GLY A 492 11.85 5.16 13.65
CA GLY A 492 11.09 4.47 14.69
C GLY A 492 10.46 3.19 14.12
N SER A 493 11.03 2.03 14.46
CA SER A 493 10.50 0.66 14.38
C SER A 493 9.52 0.26 13.25
N GLY A 494 9.80 0.61 11.99
CA GLY A 494 9.03 0.19 10.81
C GLY A 494 9.92 -0.29 9.67
N LEU A 495 9.41 -1.23 8.85
CA LEU A 495 10.06 -1.82 7.66
C LEU A 495 10.99 -0.85 6.92
N GLN A 496 12.30 -1.02 7.09
CA GLN A 496 13.31 -0.17 6.43
C GLN A 496 13.57 -0.67 5.01
N CYS A 497 12.73 -0.27 4.07
CA CYS A 497 12.82 -0.66 2.66
C CYS A 497 13.70 0.27 1.80
N GLN A 498 14.32 1.31 2.36
CA GLN A 498 15.17 2.25 1.61
C GLN A 498 16.62 2.32 2.14
N LEU A 499 17.12 1.23 2.74
CA LEU A 499 18.48 1.13 3.26
C LEU A 499 19.56 1.52 2.24
N TYR A 500 19.37 1.24 0.95
CA TYR A 500 20.33 1.64 -0.08
C TYR A 500 20.54 3.15 -0.19
N LYS A 501 19.63 4.00 0.30
CA LYS A 501 19.83 5.46 0.32
C LYS A 501 20.87 5.90 1.35
N GLU A 502 21.20 5.02 2.31
CA GLU A 502 22.20 5.29 3.34
C GLU A 502 23.44 4.41 3.23
N PHE A 503 23.23 3.11 2.99
CA PHE A 503 24.27 2.11 2.86
C PHE A 503 24.80 2.07 1.43
N GLY A 504 26.02 1.58 1.28
CA GLY A 504 26.74 1.58 0.01
C GLY A 504 27.72 2.74 -0.10
N ALA A 505 28.06 3.09 -1.34
CA ALA A 505 28.91 4.24 -1.67
C ALA A 505 28.10 5.37 -2.29
N HIS A 506 28.04 6.52 -1.61
CA HIS A 506 27.25 7.69 -1.99
C HIS A 506 28.13 8.91 -2.25
N ILE A 507 27.98 9.53 -3.41
CA ILE A 507 28.72 10.75 -3.77
C ILE A 507 28.21 11.92 -2.92
N ILE A 508 29.13 12.64 -2.28
CA ILE A 508 28.80 13.82 -1.47
C ILE A 508 28.79 15.04 -2.40
N LYS A 509 27.61 15.61 -2.62
CA LYS A 509 27.38 16.82 -3.43
C LYS A 509 27.40 18.06 -2.54
N ASN A 510 28.07 19.14 -2.98
CA ASN A 510 27.98 20.49 -2.42
C ASN A 510 27.78 21.47 -3.58
N GLU A 511 27.09 22.61 -3.37
CA GLU A 511 26.42 23.57 -4.31
C GLU A 511 26.97 23.78 -5.76
N ALA A 512 28.15 23.27 -6.13
CA ALA A 512 28.63 23.20 -7.51
C ALA A 512 29.53 21.99 -7.89
N ARG A 513 29.99 21.13 -6.95
CA ARG A 513 30.96 20.02 -7.22
C ARG A 513 30.88 18.86 -6.23
N ASP A 514 31.28 17.67 -6.70
CA ASP A 514 31.52 16.48 -5.87
C ASP A 514 32.70 16.71 -4.91
N THR A 515 32.49 16.53 -3.61
CA THR A 515 33.50 16.77 -2.57
C THR A 515 34.13 15.48 -2.02
N GLY A 516 33.55 14.31 -2.31
CA GLY A 516 34.03 13.01 -1.86
C GLY A 516 32.97 11.93 -1.99
N VAL A 517 33.21 10.77 -1.37
CA VAL A 517 32.26 9.66 -1.29
C VAL A 517 32.15 9.17 0.14
N ARG A 518 30.92 8.99 0.62
CA ARG A 518 30.61 8.30 1.87
C ARG A 518 30.44 6.82 1.59
N PHE A 519 31.17 5.99 2.32
CA PHE A 519 30.99 4.54 2.32
C PHE A 519 30.36 4.12 3.64
N LYS A 520 29.28 3.32 3.59
CA LYS A 520 28.61 2.77 4.78
C LYS A 520 28.23 1.30 4.54
N THR A 521 28.57 0.42 5.48
CA THR A 521 28.24 -1.02 5.39
C THR A 521 27.86 -1.62 6.73
N MET A 522 27.11 -2.73 6.69
CA MET A 522 26.66 -3.45 7.88
C MET A 522 27.52 -4.69 8.10
N ALA A 523 28.32 -4.69 9.17
CA ALA A 523 29.25 -5.77 9.48
C ALA A 523 29.35 -6.00 11.00
N PRO A 524 28.27 -6.45 11.67
CA PRO A 524 28.23 -6.56 13.13
C PRO A 524 29.20 -7.61 13.71
N GLY A 525 29.66 -8.57 12.90
CA GLY A 525 30.65 -9.58 13.31
C GLY A 525 32.11 -9.14 13.18
N ALA A 526 32.38 -8.01 12.52
CA ALA A 526 33.72 -7.52 12.27
C ALA A 526 34.25 -6.71 13.46
N THR A 527 35.54 -6.85 13.76
CA THR A 527 36.26 -6.04 14.77
C THR A 527 36.92 -4.80 14.16
N PHE A 528 37.31 -4.87 12.88
CA PHE A 528 37.80 -3.74 12.11
C PHE A 528 37.27 -3.83 10.68
N VAL A 529 36.89 -2.68 10.12
CA VAL A 529 36.46 -2.54 8.74
C VAL A 529 37.25 -1.43 8.08
N SER A 530 37.70 -1.64 6.85
CA SER A 530 38.36 -0.62 6.02
C SER A 530 37.82 -0.64 4.60
N VAL A 531 37.82 0.51 3.93
CA VAL A 531 37.61 0.60 2.48
C VAL A 531 38.97 0.46 1.80
N VAL A 532 39.09 -0.49 0.87
CA VAL A 532 40.26 -0.63 0.00
C VAL A 532 39.89 -0.07 -1.35
N ILE A 533 40.46 1.08 -1.71
CA ILE A 533 40.31 1.69 -3.04
C ILE A 533 41.42 1.18 -3.94
N LYS A 534 41.03 0.68 -5.11
CA LYS A 534 41.93 0.21 -6.15
C LYS A 534 42.07 1.27 -7.25
N ASN A 535 43.30 1.69 -7.53
CA ASN A 535 43.62 2.56 -8.66
C ASN A 535 44.69 1.89 -9.52
N GLY A 536 44.26 1.09 -10.51
CA GLY A 536 45.14 0.22 -11.27
C GLY A 536 45.76 -0.88 -10.39
N ILE A 537 47.09 -0.91 -10.28
CA ILE A 537 47.81 -1.85 -9.42
C ILE A 537 48.05 -1.34 -8.00
N VAL A 538 47.74 -0.06 -7.72
CA VAL A 538 47.98 0.56 -6.42
C VAL A 538 46.71 0.50 -5.60
N GLU A 539 46.82 -0.05 -4.40
CA GLU A 539 45.73 -0.09 -3.42
C GLU A 539 46.00 0.92 -2.30
N LYS A 540 44.94 1.58 -1.84
CA LYS A 540 44.95 2.41 -0.63
C LYS A 540 43.85 1.95 0.30
N THR A 541 44.19 1.77 1.56
CA THR A 541 43.27 1.32 2.61
C THR A 541 42.90 2.46 3.54
N TYR A 542 41.61 2.63 3.80
CA TYR A 542 41.04 3.68 4.63
C TYR A 542 40.21 3.04 5.76
N PRO A 543 40.61 3.18 7.04
CA PRO A 543 39.87 2.60 8.15
C PRO A 543 38.50 3.26 8.30
N MET A 544 37.49 2.45 8.60
CA MET A 544 36.12 2.91 8.86
C MET A 544 35.87 3.04 10.36
N GLN A 545 35.01 3.99 10.73
CA GLN A 545 34.54 4.19 12.09
C GLN A 545 33.27 3.37 12.32
N SER A 546 33.19 2.64 13.44
CA SER A 546 31.94 2.00 13.85
C SER A 546 30.94 3.05 14.38
N ILE A 547 29.66 2.89 14.02
CA ILE A 547 28.57 3.79 14.44
C ILE A 547 27.87 3.26 15.71
N GLY A 548 28.19 2.03 16.15
CA GLY A 548 27.70 1.46 17.42
C GLY A 548 26.48 0.52 17.30
N ASP A 549 25.84 0.48 16.14
CA ASP A 549 24.70 -0.39 15.79
C ASP A 549 25.10 -1.62 14.96
N GLY A 550 26.41 -1.85 14.79
CA GLY A 550 26.96 -2.89 13.89
C GLY A 550 27.26 -2.40 12.48
N SER A 551 26.95 -1.13 12.16
CA SER A 551 27.36 -0.47 10.92
C SER A 551 28.69 0.28 11.07
N TRP A 552 29.31 0.50 9.91
CA TRP A 552 30.63 1.15 9.76
C TRP A 552 30.55 2.20 8.67
N GLN A 553 31.21 3.36 8.88
CA GLN A 553 31.28 4.42 7.88
C GLN A 553 32.66 5.08 7.74
N VAL A 554 32.92 5.64 6.56
CA VAL A 554 34.02 6.57 6.32
C VAL A 554 33.67 7.50 5.16
N GLU A 555 34.16 8.73 5.21
CA GLU A 555 34.12 9.66 4.08
C GLU A 555 35.52 9.81 3.50
N ILE A 556 35.64 9.63 2.18
CA ILE A 556 36.93 9.69 1.47
C ILE A 556 36.89 10.85 0.47
N PRO A 557 37.57 11.98 0.77
CA PRO A 557 37.56 13.17 -0.09
C PRO A 557 38.17 13.00 -1.48
N ASP A 558 38.95 11.95 -1.71
CA ASP A 558 39.60 11.68 -3.00
C ASP A 558 38.82 10.66 -3.87
N ALA A 559 37.81 10.00 -3.31
CA ALA A 559 36.99 9.03 -4.04
C ALA A 559 35.96 9.75 -4.93
N ARG A 560 35.72 9.23 -6.14
CA ARG A 560 34.81 9.81 -7.15
C ARG A 560 33.96 8.73 -7.84
N LYS A 561 32.97 9.11 -8.65
CA LYS A 561 32.29 8.19 -9.59
C LYS A 561 33.32 7.37 -10.38
N GLY A 562 33.09 6.07 -10.53
CA GLY A 562 34.00 5.12 -11.18
C GLY A 562 35.12 4.56 -10.30
N THR A 563 35.24 5.00 -9.04
CA THR A 563 36.24 4.44 -8.11
C THR A 563 35.90 2.99 -7.81
N VAL A 564 36.87 2.08 -8.01
CA VAL A 564 36.74 0.66 -7.66
C VAL A 564 37.15 0.46 -6.21
N TYR A 565 36.33 -0.22 -5.42
CA TYR A 565 36.56 -0.47 -4.01
C TYR A 565 36.07 -1.84 -3.53
N MET A 566 36.56 -2.25 -2.37
CA MET A 566 36.05 -3.39 -1.59
C MET A 566 36.15 -3.05 -0.10
N TYR A 567 35.45 -3.81 0.74
CA TYR A 567 35.64 -3.79 2.19
C TYR A 567 36.64 -4.85 2.63
N GLU A 568 37.60 -4.44 3.45
CA GLU A 568 38.49 -5.34 4.19
C GLU A 568 37.97 -5.48 5.63
N LEU A 569 37.57 -6.70 6.00
CA LEU A 569 36.90 -7.03 7.25
C LEU A 569 37.80 -7.95 8.09
N THR A 570 38.06 -7.55 9.33
CA THR A 570 38.79 -8.38 10.31
C THR A 570 37.80 -9.02 11.28
N ASP A 571 37.78 -10.35 11.36
CA ASP A 571 36.90 -11.07 12.29
C ASP A 571 37.44 -11.09 13.74
N SER A 572 36.66 -11.61 14.68
CA SER A 572 37.06 -11.73 16.10
C SER A 572 38.25 -12.65 16.37
N LYS A 573 38.65 -13.46 15.39
CA LYS A 573 39.84 -14.34 15.44
C LYS A 573 41.05 -13.69 14.76
N GLY A 574 40.93 -12.46 14.25
CA GLY A 574 41.98 -11.74 13.55
C GLY A 574 42.15 -12.14 12.08
N ASN A 575 41.25 -12.91 11.49
CA ASN A 575 41.33 -13.22 10.06
C ASN A 575 40.79 -12.05 9.23
N VAL A 576 41.55 -11.66 8.22
CA VAL A 576 41.20 -10.58 7.29
C VAL A 576 40.57 -11.17 6.03
N ARG A 577 39.43 -10.63 5.61
CA ARG A 577 38.73 -11.00 4.37
C ARG A 577 38.37 -9.78 3.57
N ARG A 578 38.42 -9.88 2.24
CA ARG A 578 37.97 -8.82 1.33
C ARG A 578 36.61 -9.18 0.75
N LYS A 579 35.68 -8.24 0.80
CA LYS A 579 34.29 -8.40 0.38
C LYS A 579 33.87 -7.28 -0.55
N VAL A 580 33.06 -7.60 -1.55
CA VAL A 580 32.30 -6.59 -2.28
C VAL A 580 31.27 -5.96 -1.35
N ASP A 581 30.87 -4.75 -1.68
CA ASP A 581 29.82 -4.04 -0.95
C ASP A 581 28.45 -4.71 -1.20
N PRO A 582 27.74 -5.13 -0.14
CA PRO A 582 26.38 -5.67 -0.27
C PRO A 582 25.41 -4.71 -0.96
N PHE A 583 25.63 -3.40 -0.84
CA PHE A 583 24.83 -2.31 -1.40
C PHE A 583 25.49 -1.66 -2.63
N ALA A 584 26.40 -2.35 -3.31
CA ALA A 584 27.00 -1.86 -4.54
C ALA A 584 25.93 -1.64 -5.63
N PHE A 585 25.85 -0.42 -6.17
CA PHE A 585 24.99 -0.10 -7.32
C PHE A 585 25.56 -0.56 -8.66
N GLU A 586 26.88 -0.77 -8.72
CA GLU A 586 27.56 -1.32 -9.88
C GLU A 586 28.72 -2.21 -9.42
N SER A 587 28.88 -3.32 -10.12
CA SER A 587 29.97 -4.27 -9.91
C SER A 587 31.08 -4.02 -10.93
N HIS A 588 32.31 -4.33 -10.56
CA HIS A 588 33.44 -4.26 -11.47
C HIS A 588 33.47 -5.48 -12.41
N GLU A 589 34.49 -5.56 -13.27
CA GLU A 589 34.66 -6.64 -14.24
C GLU A 589 34.69 -8.02 -13.56
N LYS A 590 34.11 -9.05 -14.21
CA LYS A 590 34.07 -10.43 -13.68
C LYS A 590 35.45 -10.99 -13.34
N THR A 591 36.49 -10.55 -14.03
CA THR A 591 37.88 -10.97 -13.80
C THR A 591 38.60 -10.19 -12.70
N ASP A 592 38.05 -9.05 -12.28
CA ASP A 592 38.62 -8.16 -11.28
C ASP A 592 37.53 -7.76 -10.28
N VAL A 593 37.25 -8.64 -9.32
CA VAL A 593 36.15 -8.51 -8.37
C VAL A 593 36.27 -7.21 -7.56
N GLY A 594 35.21 -6.40 -7.57
CA GLY A 594 35.11 -5.17 -6.80
C GLY A 594 33.76 -4.48 -6.99
N SER A 595 33.48 -3.49 -6.15
CA SER A 595 32.33 -2.59 -6.27
C SER A 595 32.76 -1.27 -6.89
N VAL A 596 31.86 -0.59 -7.60
CA VAL A 596 32.15 0.68 -8.29
C VAL A 596 31.28 1.78 -7.72
N VAL A 597 31.90 2.90 -7.32
CA VAL A 597 31.16 4.11 -6.91
C VAL A 597 30.36 4.62 -8.09
N THR A 598 29.04 4.66 -7.93
CA THR A 598 28.10 4.92 -9.03
C THR A 598 27.13 6.01 -8.66
N ASP A 599 26.75 6.80 -9.64
CA ASP A 599 25.75 7.85 -9.52
C ASP A 599 24.41 7.29 -10.00
N ILE A 600 23.44 7.21 -9.08
CA ILE A 600 22.11 6.66 -9.34
C ILE A 600 21.05 7.75 -9.55
N GLU A 601 21.38 9.03 -9.32
CA GLU A 601 20.40 10.13 -9.27
C GLU A 601 20.30 10.92 -10.58
N ASN A 602 21.35 10.94 -11.41
CA ASN A 602 21.47 11.90 -12.51
C ASN A 602 21.05 11.38 -13.91
N PHE A 603 20.16 10.38 -14.00
CA PHE A 603 19.60 9.93 -15.28
C PHE A 603 18.31 10.68 -15.62
N THR A 604 18.19 11.14 -16.88
CA THR A 604 16.99 11.86 -17.35
C THR A 604 16.00 10.89 -17.99
N TRP A 605 14.93 10.58 -17.27
CA TRP A 605 13.82 9.75 -17.76
C TRP A 605 12.91 10.51 -18.74
N THR A 606 12.41 9.81 -19.76
CA THR A 606 11.43 10.31 -20.75
C THR A 606 10.16 9.44 -20.80
N ASP A 607 10.05 8.48 -19.90
CA ASP A 607 8.99 7.48 -19.83
C ASP A 607 7.77 7.90 -18.98
N GLU A 608 7.65 9.18 -18.63
CA GLU A 608 6.54 9.70 -17.79
C GLU A 608 5.17 9.25 -18.31
N SER A 609 4.98 9.25 -19.64
CA SER A 609 3.72 8.82 -20.25
C SER A 609 3.42 7.33 -20.04
N TRP A 610 4.46 6.49 -19.96
CA TRP A 610 4.33 5.09 -19.57
C TRP A 610 4.03 5.00 -18.08
N MET A 611 4.78 5.68 -17.22
CA MET A 611 4.60 5.62 -15.76
C MET A 611 3.20 6.05 -15.30
N ILE A 612 2.59 7.05 -15.97
CA ILE A 612 1.20 7.44 -15.73
C ILE A 612 0.20 6.39 -16.25
N LYS A 613 0.47 5.81 -17.43
CA LYS A 613 -0.44 4.88 -18.09
C LYS A 613 -0.32 3.46 -17.58
N ARG A 614 0.82 3.06 -17.04
CA ARG A 614 1.10 1.73 -16.49
C ARG A 614 0.05 1.50 -15.42
N ASP A 615 -1.00 0.81 -15.81
CA ASP A 615 -2.09 0.36 -14.96
C ASP A 615 -2.16 -1.14 -15.15
N LEU A 616 -1.30 -1.86 -14.43
CA LEU A 616 -1.28 -3.32 -14.42
C LEU A 616 -2.29 -3.89 -13.42
N ALA A 617 -3.26 -3.09 -12.97
CA ALA A 617 -4.44 -3.60 -12.30
C ALA A 617 -5.14 -4.68 -13.15
N THR A 618 -6.10 -5.37 -12.55
CA THR A 618 -6.79 -6.58 -13.06
C THR A 618 -7.51 -6.42 -14.41
N GLU A 619 -7.44 -5.25 -15.05
CA GLU A 619 -8.13 -4.86 -16.28
C GLU A 619 -7.20 -4.60 -17.48
N ARG A 620 -5.98 -5.18 -17.51
CA ARG A 620 -5.07 -5.12 -18.69
C ARG A 620 -4.41 -6.47 -19.04
N PRO A 621 -4.10 -6.70 -20.35
CA PRO A 621 -3.50 -7.94 -20.81
C PRO A 621 -2.04 -8.09 -20.36
N VAL A 622 -1.73 -9.25 -19.78
CA VAL A 622 -0.36 -9.63 -19.38
C VAL A 622 0.11 -10.78 -20.27
N ASN A 623 0.92 -10.44 -21.27
CA ASN A 623 1.55 -11.36 -22.19
C ASN A 623 3.07 -11.17 -22.12
N ILE A 624 3.74 -12.11 -21.48
CA ILE A 624 5.12 -12.03 -21.03
C ILE A 624 6.04 -12.82 -21.98
N TYR A 625 7.07 -12.15 -22.49
CA TYR A 625 8.19 -12.79 -23.17
C TYR A 625 9.35 -12.97 -22.19
N GLU A 626 9.54 -14.19 -21.71
CA GLU A 626 10.62 -14.50 -20.76
C GLU A 626 11.94 -14.67 -21.53
N ILE A 627 12.99 -13.98 -21.07
CA ILE A 627 14.30 -13.96 -21.70
C ILE A 627 15.41 -14.14 -20.66
N HIS A 628 16.45 -14.88 -21.03
CA HIS A 628 17.72 -14.83 -20.31
C HIS A 628 18.61 -13.77 -20.96
N LEU A 629 18.85 -12.68 -20.22
CA LEU A 629 19.46 -11.45 -20.71
C LEU A 629 20.77 -11.74 -21.45
N SER A 630 21.67 -12.49 -20.83
CA SER A 630 23.00 -12.71 -21.36
C SER A 630 23.07 -13.68 -22.54
N SER A 631 22.07 -14.54 -22.79
CA SER A 631 22.06 -15.35 -24.02
C SER A 631 21.34 -14.66 -25.17
N PHE A 632 20.35 -13.81 -24.87
CA PHE A 632 19.72 -12.96 -25.87
C PHE A 632 20.69 -11.89 -26.37
N GLY A 633 21.38 -11.22 -25.44
CA GLY A 633 22.39 -10.20 -25.70
C GLY A 633 23.79 -10.75 -25.97
N LYS A 634 23.94 -11.95 -26.54
CA LYS A 634 25.26 -12.53 -26.88
C LYS A 634 25.49 -12.52 -28.38
N ASN A 635 26.69 -12.10 -28.77
CA ASN A 635 27.15 -12.12 -30.15
C ASN A 635 27.69 -13.50 -30.55
N THR A 636 27.82 -13.75 -31.84
CA THR A 636 28.32 -15.03 -32.38
C THR A 636 29.78 -15.30 -32.03
N ASP A 637 30.57 -14.26 -31.75
CA ASP A 637 31.95 -14.36 -31.27
C ASP A 637 32.06 -14.62 -29.75
N GLY A 638 30.92 -14.65 -29.04
CA GLY A 638 30.83 -14.89 -27.61
C GLY A 638 30.86 -13.65 -26.73
N THR A 639 31.01 -12.45 -27.31
CA THR A 639 30.94 -11.17 -26.58
C THR A 639 29.49 -10.82 -26.20
N PHE A 640 29.32 -9.98 -25.19
CA PHE A 640 28.00 -9.49 -24.77
C PHE A 640 27.70 -8.13 -25.39
N LYS A 641 26.49 -7.94 -25.88
CA LYS A 641 25.92 -6.67 -26.30
C LYS A 641 25.68 -5.77 -25.09
N ASN A 642 25.76 -4.47 -25.31
CA ASN A 642 25.41 -3.50 -24.28
C ASN A 642 23.88 -3.45 -24.06
N TYR A 643 23.43 -3.08 -22.87
CA TYR A 643 22.02 -2.87 -22.51
C TYR A 643 21.29 -2.01 -23.53
N ARG A 644 21.91 -0.95 -24.06
CA ARG A 644 21.32 -0.09 -25.08
C ARG A 644 20.99 -0.85 -26.37
N GLU A 645 21.90 -1.69 -26.85
CA GLU A 645 21.66 -2.52 -28.04
C GLU A 645 20.55 -3.56 -27.80
N ILE A 646 20.57 -4.20 -26.62
CA ILE A 646 19.57 -5.19 -26.24
C ILE A 646 18.18 -4.54 -26.15
N ALA A 647 18.08 -3.30 -25.66
CA ALA A 647 16.82 -2.57 -25.56
C ALA A 647 16.16 -2.40 -26.93
N HIS A 648 16.93 -2.00 -27.95
CA HIS A 648 16.43 -1.85 -29.32
C HIS A 648 16.03 -3.20 -29.91
N ASP A 649 16.87 -4.23 -29.76
CA ASP A 649 16.59 -5.58 -30.25
C ASP A 649 15.31 -6.17 -29.63
N LEU A 650 15.07 -5.93 -28.33
CA LEU A 650 13.87 -6.38 -27.63
C LEU A 650 12.66 -5.52 -28.00
N ALA A 651 12.79 -4.20 -28.10
CA ALA A 651 11.70 -3.33 -28.51
C ALA A 651 11.16 -3.73 -29.90
N GLU A 652 12.07 -3.96 -30.86
CA GLU A 652 11.71 -4.43 -32.20
C GLU A 652 11.08 -5.82 -32.14
N TRP A 653 11.70 -6.78 -31.45
CA TRP A 653 11.26 -8.17 -31.48
C TRP A 653 9.97 -8.43 -30.69
N ALA A 654 9.91 -7.96 -29.44
CA ALA A 654 8.74 -8.11 -28.58
C ALA A 654 7.57 -7.29 -29.11
N GLY A 655 7.83 -6.08 -29.61
CA GLY A 655 6.85 -5.23 -30.27
C GLY A 655 6.29 -5.86 -31.56
N TYR A 656 7.16 -6.39 -32.42
CA TYR A 656 6.74 -7.12 -33.63
C TYR A 656 5.82 -8.30 -33.33
N LEU A 657 6.09 -9.02 -32.23
CA LEU A 657 5.29 -10.17 -31.81
C LEU A 657 4.08 -9.81 -30.94
N GLY A 658 3.93 -8.56 -30.50
CA GLY A 658 2.80 -8.13 -29.67
C GLY A 658 2.84 -8.65 -28.23
N TYR A 659 4.03 -8.76 -27.63
CA TYR A 659 4.16 -8.96 -26.19
C TYR A 659 3.95 -7.64 -25.44
N THR A 660 3.38 -7.71 -24.23
CA THR A 660 3.16 -6.52 -23.40
C THR A 660 4.26 -6.31 -22.36
N HIS A 661 4.92 -7.41 -21.96
CA HIS A 661 6.00 -7.38 -20.99
C HIS A 661 7.14 -8.30 -21.42
N ILE A 662 8.34 -7.98 -20.97
CA ILE A 662 9.46 -8.91 -20.89
C ILE A 662 9.65 -9.35 -19.43
N GLU A 663 10.05 -10.60 -19.21
CA GLU A 663 10.50 -11.09 -17.90
C GLU A 663 11.96 -11.51 -18.00
N ILE A 664 12.82 -10.93 -17.16
CA ILE A 664 14.27 -11.01 -17.31
C ILE A 664 14.89 -11.92 -16.25
N LEU A 665 15.60 -12.94 -16.72
CA LEU A 665 16.51 -13.75 -15.91
C LEU A 665 17.92 -13.21 -15.96
N GLY A 666 18.59 -13.24 -14.80
CA GLY A 666 19.99 -12.87 -14.66
C GLY A 666 20.28 -11.38 -14.81
N LEU A 667 19.33 -10.53 -14.38
CA LEU A 667 19.54 -9.09 -14.37
C LEU A 667 20.56 -8.66 -13.30
N LEU A 668 20.40 -9.13 -12.06
CA LEU A 668 21.28 -8.77 -10.94
C LEU A 668 22.65 -9.43 -11.06
N GLU A 669 23.69 -8.81 -10.51
CA GLU A 669 25.06 -9.31 -10.64
C GLU A 669 25.22 -10.69 -10.01
N HIS A 670 25.84 -11.59 -10.75
CA HIS A 670 26.02 -12.98 -10.40
C HIS A 670 27.37 -13.50 -10.95
N PRO A 671 28.09 -14.36 -10.20
CA PRO A 671 29.45 -14.75 -10.56
C PRO A 671 29.50 -15.78 -11.69
N ALA A 672 28.54 -16.70 -11.73
CA ALA A 672 28.56 -17.85 -12.63
C ALA A 672 27.45 -17.77 -13.68
N ASP A 673 27.82 -17.71 -14.97
CA ASP A 673 26.86 -17.66 -16.08
C ASP A 673 25.97 -18.93 -16.12
N CYS A 674 26.50 -20.06 -15.65
CA CYS A 674 25.76 -21.32 -15.55
C CYS A 674 24.66 -21.33 -14.49
N SER A 675 24.64 -20.33 -13.60
CA SER A 675 23.54 -20.12 -12.65
C SER A 675 22.34 -19.44 -13.30
N TRP A 676 22.47 -18.94 -14.53
CA TRP A 676 21.47 -18.18 -15.27
C TRP A 676 21.01 -16.89 -14.58
N GLY A 677 21.70 -16.48 -13.51
CA GLY A 677 21.29 -15.36 -12.67
C GLY A 677 20.88 -15.74 -11.25
N TYR A 678 20.50 -17.00 -10.99
CA TYR A 678 19.91 -17.39 -9.71
C TYR A 678 20.90 -17.41 -8.54
N GLN A 679 22.21 -17.40 -8.81
CA GLN A 679 23.22 -17.26 -7.76
C GLN A 679 23.67 -15.80 -7.66
N VAL A 680 22.77 -14.93 -7.19
CA VAL A 680 23.03 -13.48 -7.09
C VAL A 680 24.14 -13.20 -6.07
N SER A 681 25.04 -12.29 -6.42
CA SER A 681 26.09 -11.73 -5.57
C SER A 681 25.95 -10.23 -5.33
N GLY A 682 25.29 -9.49 -6.23
CA GLY A 682 25.05 -8.05 -6.10
C GLY A 682 23.58 -7.71 -6.25
N TYR A 683 22.89 -7.49 -5.13
CA TYR A 683 21.43 -7.28 -5.09
C TYR A 683 20.97 -5.87 -5.50
N PHE A 684 21.90 -4.92 -5.59
CA PHE A 684 21.66 -3.54 -6.02
C PHE A 684 22.38 -3.21 -7.33
N SER A 685 23.05 -4.19 -7.94
CA SER A 685 23.83 -4.01 -9.16
C SER A 685 23.19 -4.83 -10.28
N PRO A 686 22.65 -4.19 -11.34
CA PRO A 686 22.51 -4.84 -12.64
C PRO A 686 23.87 -5.40 -13.08
N THR A 687 23.87 -6.51 -13.80
CA THR A 687 25.10 -7.20 -14.15
C THR A 687 25.99 -6.39 -15.09
N LYS A 688 27.27 -6.28 -14.75
CA LYS A 688 28.28 -5.53 -15.50
C LYS A 688 28.51 -6.07 -16.92
N ARG A 689 28.08 -7.31 -17.19
CA ARG A 689 28.19 -7.98 -18.50
C ARG A 689 27.67 -7.14 -19.67
N HIS A 690 26.67 -6.30 -19.41
CA HIS A 690 25.95 -5.56 -20.45
C HIS A 690 26.17 -4.04 -20.40
N GLY A 691 27.06 -3.52 -19.55
CA GLY A 691 27.31 -2.08 -19.46
C GLY A 691 27.30 -1.55 -18.05
N ASN A 692 27.23 -0.23 -17.91
CA ASN A 692 27.14 0.44 -16.62
C ASN A 692 25.68 0.63 -16.17
N PHE A 693 25.48 1.19 -14.98
CA PHE A 693 24.14 1.43 -14.44
C PHE A 693 23.29 2.38 -15.31
N GLU A 694 23.91 3.38 -15.93
CA GLU A 694 23.22 4.34 -16.81
C GLU A 694 22.69 3.65 -18.10
N ASP A 695 23.44 2.68 -18.63
CA ASP A 695 23.00 1.88 -19.77
C ASP A 695 21.78 1.00 -19.42
N PHE A 696 21.70 0.52 -18.16
CA PHE A 696 20.52 -0.18 -17.65
C PHE A 696 19.31 0.74 -17.51
N GLN A 697 19.48 1.96 -17.00
CA GLN A 697 18.40 2.96 -16.96
C GLN A 697 17.91 3.31 -18.37
N TYR A 698 18.82 3.46 -19.34
CA TYR A 698 18.45 3.62 -20.75
C TYR A 698 17.65 2.43 -21.28
N PHE A 699 18.04 1.20 -20.93
CA PHE A 699 17.33 0.00 -21.35
C PHE A 699 15.88 0.00 -20.89
N ILE A 700 15.63 0.37 -19.64
CA ILE A 700 14.27 0.51 -19.10
C ILE A 700 13.49 1.59 -19.84
N ASN A 701 14.07 2.79 -19.90
CA ASN A 701 13.44 3.95 -20.51
C ASN A 701 13.05 3.69 -21.98
N HIS A 702 13.93 3.06 -22.76
CA HIS A 702 13.66 2.77 -24.17
C HIS A 702 12.55 1.74 -24.37
N LEU A 703 12.45 0.73 -23.51
CA LEU A 703 11.36 -0.26 -23.59
C LEU A 703 10.02 0.37 -23.22
N HIS A 704 9.99 1.27 -22.22
CA HIS A 704 8.79 2.02 -21.86
C HIS A 704 8.32 2.96 -22.97
N GLU A 705 9.23 3.65 -23.66
CA GLU A 705 8.92 4.45 -24.86
C GLU A 705 8.26 3.61 -25.97
N ASN A 706 8.54 2.31 -26.00
CA ASN A 706 7.96 1.34 -26.92
C ASN A 706 6.77 0.54 -26.34
N ASN A 707 6.24 0.96 -25.18
CA ASN A 707 5.11 0.35 -24.48
C ASN A 707 5.34 -1.13 -24.08
N ILE A 708 6.56 -1.48 -23.70
CA ILE A 708 6.91 -2.82 -23.21
C ILE A 708 7.30 -2.71 -21.74
N GLY A 709 6.54 -3.39 -20.88
CA GLY A 709 6.85 -3.46 -19.46
C GLY A 709 7.94 -4.48 -19.13
N ILE A 710 8.55 -4.34 -17.97
CA ILE A 710 9.71 -5.12 -17.52
C ILE A 710 9.40 -5.74 -16.16
N ILE A 711 9.47 -7.07 -16.13
CA ILE A 711 9.37 -7.89 -14.92
C ILE A 711 10.74 -8.47 -14.64
N VAL A 712 11.18 -8.41 -13.38
CA VAL A 712 12.47 -8.98 -12.96
C VAL A 712 12.22 -10.25 -12.17
N ASP A 713 13.00 -11.29 -12.50
CA ASP A 713 13.07 -12.49 -11.69
C ASP A 713 13.90 -12.24 -10.43
N PHE A 714 13.22 -12.12 -9.29
CA PHE A 714 13.77 -11.76 -7.99
C PHE A 714 14.01 -12.99 -7.12
N VAL A 715 15.22 -13.10 -6.58
CA VAL A 715 15.72 -14.32 -5.91
C VAL A 715 16.00 -14.08 -4.42
N PRO A 716 14.97 -14.04 -3.56
CA PRO A 716 15.16 -13.74 -2.13
C PRO A 716 15.47 -14.96 -1.25
N TYR A 717 15.44 -16.18 -1.80
CA TYR A 717 15.65 -17.38 -0.99
C TYR A 717 17.13 -17.68 -0.73
N HIS A 718 17.99 -17.52 -1.74
CA HIS A 718 19.38 -17.95 -1.65
C HIS A 718 20.33 -17.05 -2.43
N PHE A 719 21.63 -17.14 -2.15
CA PHE A 719 22.66 -16.32 -2.78
C PHE A 719 23.97 -17.11 -3.04
N ALA A 720 24.88 -16.49 -3.81
CA ALA A 720 26.17 -17.07 -4.19
C ALA A 720 27.07 -17.40 -2.98
N THR A 721 27.94 -18.42 -3.12
CA THR A 721 28.79 -18.91 -2.01
C THR A 721 30.23 -18.42 -2.06
N ASP A 722 30.56 -17.61 -3.07
CA ASP A 722 31.86 -17.01 -3.28
C ASP A 722 32.35 -16.25 -2.04
N GLU A 723 33.61 -16.47 -1.68
CA GLU A 723 34.20 -15.90 -0.46
C GLU A 723 34.27 -14.37 -0.51
N TRP A 724 34.34 -13.77 -1.69
CA TRP A 724 34.35 -12.31 -1.84
C TRP A 724 32.94 -11.68 -1.77
N SER A 725 31.88 -12.48 -1.67
CA SER A 725 30.46 -12.05 -1.62
C SER A 725 29.88 -12.12 -0.19
N LEU A 726 28.56 -12.18 -0.05
CA LEU A 726 27.81 -12.08 1.22
C LEU A 726 28.08 -13.21 2.23
N ARG A 727 28.65 -14.35 1.81
CA ARG A 727 28.88 -15.50 2.68
C ARG A 727 29.77 -15.15 3.88
N GLU A 728 29.36 -15.48 5.10
CA GLU A 728 30.17 -15.25 6.31
C GLU A 728 30.66 -13.79 6.42
N PHE A 729 29.79 -12.83 6.07
CA PHE A 729 30.13 -11.41 6.06
C PHE A 729 30.58 -10.93 7.44
N GLY A 730 31.79 -10.36 7.53
CA GLY A 730 32.42 -10.01 8.80
C GLY A 730 32.96 -11.19 9.62
N GLY A 731 33.02 -12.40 9.06
CA GLY A 731 33.57 -13.60 9.70
C GLY A 731 32.57 -14.44 10.51
N GLN A 732 31.27 -14.14 10.39
CA GLN A 732 30.18 -14.93 10.99
C GLN A 732 29.02 -15.10 10.01
N LYS A 733 28.16 -16.08 10.27
CA LYS A 733 26.90 -16.26 9.53
C LYS A 733 25.94 -15.11 9.83
N PHE A 734 25.95 -14.10 8.95
CA PHE A 734 25.15 -12.89 9.10
C PHE A 734 23.99 -12.85 8.11
N PHE A 735 24.29 -12.83 6.80
CA PHE A 735 23.27 -12.90 5.75
C PHE A 735 22.67 -14.30 5.64
N GLU A 736 23.47 -15.34 5.84
CA GLU A 736 23.01 -16.72 5.82
C GLU A 736 22.43 -17.18 7.16
N SER A 737 21.42 -18.06 7.11
CA SER A 737 20.85 -18.62 8.32
C SER A 737 21.90 -19.43 9.10
N ALA A 738 21.94 -19.21 10.41
CA ALA A 738 22.78 -19.98 11.32
C ALA A 738 22.23 -21.40 11.56
N HIS A 739 21.02 -21.70 11.06
CA HIS A 739 20.37 -22.99 11.27
C HIS A 739 21.20 -24.14 10.65
N PRO A 740 21.48 -25.22 11.40
CA PRO A 740 22.40 -26.28 10.98
C PRO A 740 21.93 -27.06 9.73
N TYR A 741 20.63 -27.07 9.46
CA TYR A 741 20.04 -27.79 8.32
C TYR A 741 19.46 -26.89 7.22
N ASN A 742 19.28 -25.59 7.50
CA ASN A 742 18.59 -24.65 6.59
C ASN A 742 19.47 -23.47 6.14
N GLY A 743 20.71 -23.34 6.65
CA GLY A 743 21.63 -22.28 6.22
C GLY A 743 22.27 -22.51 4.84
N GLU A 744 22.09 -23.68 4.25
CA GLU A 744 22.65 -24.05 2.94
C GLU A 744 21.60 -24.82 2.12
N SER A 745 21.66 -24.68 0.80
CA SER A 745 20.93 -25.53 -0.13
C SER A 745 21.92 -26.49 -0.81
N PRO A 746 22.20 -27.69 -0.23
CA PRO A 746 23.11 -28.68 -0.79
C PRO A 746 22.86 -29.02 -2.27
N GLU A 747 21.60 -29.06 -2.70
CA GLU A 747 21.23 -29.39 -4.08
C GLU A 747 21.66 -28.31 -5.08
N TRP A 748 21.67 -27.05 -4.64
CA TRP A 748 22.02 -25.90 -5.48
C TRP A 748 23.43 -25.37 -5.20
N GLY A 749 24.07 -25.87 -4.14
CA GLY A 749 25.39 -25.40 -3.69
C GLY A 749 25.38 -23.95 -3.22
N THR A 750 24.26 -23.46 -2.66
CA THR A 750 24.05 -22.04 -2.29
C THR A 750 23.88 -21.83 -0.79
N ARG A 751 23.99 -20.57 -0.33
CA ARG A 751 23.63 -20.15 1.03
C ARG A 751 22.19 -19.61 1.04
N VAL A 752 21.46 -19.89 2.12
CA VAL A 752 20.05 -19.47 2.28
C VAL A 752 20.00 -18.27 3.20
N PHE A 753 19.22 -17.24 2.85
CA PHE A 753 19.10 -16.03 3.66
C PHE A 753 18.48 -16.30 5.04
N ALA A 754 19.02 -15.62 6.05
CA ALA A 754 18.50 -15.59 7.41
C ALA A 754 17.28 -14.66 7.50
N VAL A 755 16.18 -14.97 6.81
CA VAL A 755 14.96 -14.13 6.84
C VAL A 755 14.31 -14.05 8.23
N GLU A 756 14.76 -14.85 9.20
CA GLU A 756 14.46 -14.66 10.63
C GLU A 756 15.01 -13.35 11.20
N ARG A 757 16.12 -12.83 10.64
CA ARG A 757 16.73 -11.55 11.05
C ARG A 757 16.06 -10.39 10.32
N GLU A 758 15.71 -9.37 11.09
CA GLU A 758 15.10 -8.16 10.54
C GLU A 758 16.04 -7.43 9.58
N ASP A 759 17.32 -7.29 9.92
CA ASP A 759 18.33 -6.64 9.06
C ASP A 759 18.41 -7.27 7.67
N VAL A 760 18.31 -8.61 7.60
CA VAL A 760 18.37 -9.37 6.35
C VAL A 760 17.07 -9.25 5.56
N ARG A 761 15.91 -9.25 6.24
CA ARG A 761 14.63 -8.95 5.57
C ARG A 761 14.64 -7.53 5.00
N ASN A 762 15.09 -6.54 5.76
CA ASN A 762 15.17 -5.15 5.33
C ASN A 762 16.16 -5.00 4.16
N PHE A 763 17.29 -5.69 4.16
CA PHE A 763 18.22 -5.74 3.01
C PHE A 763 17.51 -6.22 1.73
N LEU A 764 16.78 -7.34 1.79
CA LEU A 764 16.07 -7.92 0.65
C LEU A 764 14.90 -7.03 0.19
N LEU A 765 14.10 -6.50 1.12
CA LEU A 765 13.04 -5.54 0.82
C LEU A 765 13.61 -4.27 0.17
N SER A 766 14.79 -3.85 0.62
CA SER A 766 15.47 -2.69 0.07
C SER A 766 15.99 -2.90 -1.34
N SER A 767 16.46 -4.11 -1.67
CA SER A 767 16.81 -4.50 -3.04
C SER A 767 15.59 -4.50 -3.96
N ALA A 768 14.46 -5.06 -3.51
CA ALA A 768 13.21 -5.02 -4.28
C ALA A 768 12.72 -3.57 -4.49
N HIS A 769 12.72 -2.74 -3.45
CA HIS A 769 12.37 -1.33 -3.55
C HIS A 769 13.28 -0.59 -4.52
N PHE A 770 14.59 -0.84 -4.48
CA PHE A 770 15.56 -0.24 -5.39
C PHE A 770 15.24 -0.54 -6.87
N LEU A 771 14.88 -1.79 -7.20
CA LEU A 771 14.47 -2.16 -8.56
C LEU A 771 13.21 -1.41 -8.99
N LEU A 772 12.18 -1.40 -8.14
CA LEU A 772 10.90 -0.73 -8.42
C LEU A 772 11.04 0.81 -8.51
N GLU A 773 11.89 1.41 -7.68
CA GLU A 773 12.21 2.86 -7.75
C GLU A 773 12.95 3.21 -9.05
N ASN A 774 13.72 2.27 -9.62
CA ASN A 774 14.31 2.39 -10.97
C ASN A 774 13.34 1.95 -12.09
N HIS A 775 12.04 2.17 -11.87
CA HIS A 775 10.97 2.00 -12.86
C HIS A 775 10.71 0.56 -13.34
N ILE A 776 11.26 -0.48 -12.71
CA ILE A 776 10.83 -1.86 -12.99
C ILE A 776 9.32 -2.00 -12.71
N ASP A 777 8.58 -2.65 -13.62
CA ASP A 777 7.11 -2.72 -13.60
C ASP A 777 6.57 -3.91 -12.81
N GLY A 778 7.41 -4.88 -12.47
CA GLY A 778 6.98 -6.04 -11.71
C GLY A 778 8.09 -6.96 -11.23
N LEU A 779 7.73 -7.84 -10.30
CA LEU A 779 8.62 -8.83 -9.71
C LEU A 779 8.01 -10.23 -9.82
N ARG A 780 8.76 -11.16 -10.41
CA ARG A 780 8.52 -12.60 -10.28
C ARG A 780 9.35 -13.11 -9.11
N VAL A 781 8.75 -13.74 -8.12
CA VAL A 781 9.49 -14.27 -6.97
C VAL A 781 9.78 -15.77 -7.16
N ASP A 782 11.07 -16.11 -7.21
CA ASP A 782 11.55 -17.48 -7.33
C ASP A 782 11.39 -18.29 -6.05
N ALA A 783 11.13 -19.60 -6.19
CA ALA A 783 11.21 -20.59 -5.12
C ALA A 783 10.40 -20.24 -3.87
N VAL A 784 9.21 -19.64 -4.04
CA VAL A 784 8.31 -19.26 -2.92
C VAL A 784 8.01 -20.45 -2.02
N SER A 785 7.86 -21.63 -2.61
CA SER A 785 7.66 -22.89 -1.87
C SER A 785 8.78 -23.21 -0.87
N MET A 786 10.03 -22.88 -1.21
CA MET A 786 11.19 -23.10 -0.36
C MET A 786 11.33 -21.99 0.68
N LEU A 787 10.94 -20.76 0.35
CA LEU A 787 10.99 -19.64 1.28
C LEU A 787 9.92 -19.77 2.38
N ALA A 788 8.70 -20.13 2.00
CA ALA A 788 7.57 -20.32 2.91
C ALA A 788 7.63 -21.62 3.74
N SER A 789 8.69 -22.44 3.61
CA SER A 789 8.77 -23.69 4.37
C SER A 789 10.14 -24.23 4.70
N HIS A 790 10.21 -24.98 5.80
CA HIS A 790 11.43 -25.67 6.18
C HIS A 790 11.66 -26.92 5.31
N LYS A 791 12.89 -27.11 4.82
CA LYS A 791 13.28 -28.29 4.04
C LYS A 791 13.24 -29.54 4.93
N LEU A 792 12.36 -30.48 4.61
CA LEU A 792 12.24 -31.77 5.29
C LEU A 792 13.36 -32.74 4.84
N TYR A 793 14.60 -32.53 5.31
CA TYR A 793 15.77 -33.28 4.83
C TYR A 793 15.77 -34.78 5.15
N SER A 794 14.94 -35.29 6.09
CA SER A 794 14.72 -36.75 6.21
C SER A 794 13.47 -37.15 7.01
N LYS A 795 12.97 -38.37 6.78
CA LYS A 795 11.89 -39.00 7.60
C LYS A 795 12.26 -39.15 9.10
N ARG A 796 13.55 -39.12 9.46
CA ARG A 796 14.03 -39.31 10.85
C ARG A 796 13.95 -38.04 11.70
N HIS A 797 13.94 -36.85 11.09
CA HIS A 797 13.94 -35.54 11.79
C HIS A 797 12.61 -34.78 11.71
N ARG A 798 11.59 -35.36 11.07
CA ARG A 798 10.25 -34.74 10.90
C ARG A 798 9.55 -34.30 12.18
N LYS A 799 9.87 -34.87 13.34
CA LYS A 799 9.25 -34.48 14.63
C LYS A 799 9.95 -33.32 15.34
N SER A 800 11.18 -32.96 14.96
CA SER A 800 11.98 -31.93 15.62
C SER A 800 12.04 -30.60 14.88
N GLU A 801 11.35 -30.48 13.74
CA GLU A 801 11.35 -29.31 12.84
C GLU A 801 9.93 -28.75 12.66
N LEU A 802 9.16 -28.78 13.74
CA LEU A 802 7.89 -28.08 13.80
C LEU A 802 8.15 -26.67 14.34
N ASN A 803 7.48 -25.67 13.77
CA ASN A 803 7.47 -24.33 14.32
C ASN A 803 6.68 -24.29 15.64
N GLU A 804 6.63 -23.12 16.28
CA GLU A 804 5.90 -22.91 17.55
C GLU A 804 4.41 -23.28 17.47
N GLN A 805 3.84 -23.34 16.27
CA GLN A 805 2.46 -23.71 15.98
C GLN A 805 2.29 -25.19 15.59
N ASN A 806 3.32 -26.01 15.76
CA ASN A 806 3.35 -27.41 15.34
C ASN A 806 3.12 -27.63 13.82
N THR A 807 3.52 -26.69 12.96
CA THR A 807 3.49 -26.83 11.48
C THR A 807 4.90 -26.80 10.89
N HIS A 808 5.04 -27.09 9.58
CA HIS A 808 6.33 -27.06 8.87
C HIS A 808 6.55 -25.75 8.09
N GLU A 809 5.70 -24.75 8.31
CA GLU A 809 5.76 -23.44 7.64
C GLU A 809 6.88 -22.59 8.23
N ASN A 810 7.59 -21.89 7.36
CA ASN A 810 8.60 -20.92 7.74
C ASN A 810 7.92 -19.56 7.91
N LEU A 811 7.43 -19.28 9.11
CA LEU A 811 6.66 -18.06 9.42
C LEU A 811 7.42 -16.78 9.05
N HIS A 812 8.74 -16.75 9.22
CA HIS A 812 9.56 -15.59 8.83
C HIS A 812 9.63 -15.39 7.31
N GLY A 813 9.63 -16.49 6.54
CA GLY A 813 9.53 -16.44 5.09
C GLY A 813 8.17 -15.95 4.63
N GLU A 814 7.08 -16.37 5.28
CA GLU A 814 5.74 -15.86 5.01
C GLU A 814 5.60 -14.37 5.36
N THR A 815 6.14 -13.95 6.51
CA THR A 815 6.19 -12.53 6.88
C THR A 815 6.96 -11.73 5.83
N PHE A 816 8.12 -12.21 5.37
CA PHE A 816 8.86 -11.54 4.30
C PHE A 816 8.04 -11.42 3.01
N LEU A 817 7.36 -12.48 2.58
CA LEU A 817 6.53 -12.47 1.36
C LEU A 817 5.40 -11.43 1.47
N ARG A 818 4.69 -11.40 2.60
CA ARG A 818 3.66 -10.38 2.88
C ARG A 818 4.24 -8.97 2.90
N SER A 819 5.38 -8.77 3.57
CA SER A 819 6.05 -7.47 3.60
C SER A 819 6.50 -7.01 2.21
N LEU A 820 6.95 -7.94 1.36
CA LEU A 820 7.40 -7.66 0.00
C LEU A 820 6.24 -7.18 -0.89
N THR A 821 5.13 -7.91 -0.90
CA THR A 821 3.95 -7.55 -1.70
C THR A 821 3.25 -6.31 -1.17
N THR A 822 3.12 -6.16 0.16
CA THR A 822 2.61 -4.93 0.78
C THR A 822 3.50 -3.74 0.39
N MET A 823 4.82 -3.84 0.52
CA MET A 823 5.74 -2.77 0.12
C MET A 823 5.58 -2.44 -1.37
N ALA A 824 5.57 -3.45 -2.24
CA ALA A 824 5.46 -3.25 -3.68
C ALA A 824 4.16 -2.50 -4.04
N HIS A 825 3.01 -2.93 -3.51
CA HIS A 825 1.71 -2.36 -3.85
C HIS A 825 1.36 -1.06 -3.12
N GLU A 826 1.90 -0.83 -1.91
CA GLU A 826 1.68 0.43 -1.19
C GLU A 826 2.58 1.57 -1.68
N LYS A 827 3.81 1.25 -2.11
CA LYS A 827 4.80 2.26 -2.54
C LYS A 827 4.77 2.51 -4.04
N PHE A 828 4.45 1.50 -4.84
CA PHE A 828 4.49 1.58 -6.30
C PHE A 828 3.13 1.21 -6.87
N ALA A 829 2.39 2.22 -7.33
CA ALA A 829 1.12 1.99 -7.99
C ALA A 829 1.33 1.16 -9.26
N ASN A 830 0.35 0.27 -9.51
CA ASN A 830 0.14 -0.37 -10.80
C ASN A 830 1.28 -1.27 -11.30
N ILE A 831 2.03 -1.88 -10.39
CA ILE A 831 3.02 -2.92 -10.69
C ILE A 831 2.36 -4.31 -10.72
N ILE A 832 3.07 -5.32 -11.20
CA ILE A 832 2.64 -6.73 -11.11
C ILE A 832 3.62 -7.57 -10.30
N THR A 833 3.09 -8.39 -9.40
CA THR A 833 3.83 -9.39 -8.64
C THR A 833 3.29 -10.77 -8.94
N HIS A 834 4.16 -11.75 -9.19
CA HIS A 834 3.71 -13.13 -9.26
C HIS A 834 4.69 -14.16 -8.70
N SER A 835 4.12 -15.23 -8.15
CA SER A 835 4.87 -16.29 -7.49
C SER A 835 5.17 -17.48 -8.41
N GLU A 836 6.35 -18.07 -8.23
CA GLU A 836 6.58 -19.47 -8.55
C GLU A 836 6.48 -20.31 -7.28
N ASN A 837 5.38 -21.04 -7.14
CA ASN A 837 5.12 -21.92 -6.01
C ASN A 837 4.70 -23.31 -6.48
N SER A 838 5.60 -24.28 -6.36
CA SER A 838 5.40 -25.66 -6.81
C SER A 838 4.57 -26.56 -5.87
N ARG A 839 3.98 -26.02 -4.78
CA ARG A 839 3.16 -26.79 -3.83
C ARG A 839 1.75 -27.09 -4.37
N SER A 840 1.29 -28.35 -4.23
CA SER A 840 0.07 -28.86 -4.86
C SER A 840 -1.13 -29.15 -3.91
N LYS A 841 -1.22 -28.52 -2.72
CA LYS A 841 -2.25 -28.75 -1.67
C LYS A 841 -2.86 -27.41 -1.17
N PRO A 842 -3.98 -27.36 -0.40
CA PRO A 842 -4.98 -26.26 -0.43
C PRO A 842 -4.53 -24.85 0.02
N LEU A 843 -3.23 -24.67 0.28
CA LEU A 843 -2.54 -23.38 0.36
C LEU A 843 -2.56 -22.61 -0.99
N THR A 844 -3.21 -23.13 -2.03
CA THR A 844 -3.23 -22.54 -3.37
C THR A 844 -3.85 -21.15 -3.43
N LYS A 845 -4.75 -20.82 -2.50
CA LYS A 845 -5.32 -19.47 -2.38
C LYS A 845 -4.42 -18.52 -1.62
N VAL A 846 -3.53 -19.01 -0.75
CA VAL A 846 -2.69 -18.17 0.11
C VAL A 846 -1.80 -17.25 -0.73
N ASP A 847 -1.26 -17.71 -1.86
CA ASP A 847 -0.38 -16.86 -2.69
C ASP A 847 -1.06 -15.56 -3.15
N THR A 848 -2.28 -15.65 -3.64
CA THR A 848 -2.96 -14.54 -4.34
C THR A 848 -4.13 -13.93 -3.56
N ASP A 849 -4.47 -14.51 -2.39
CA ASP A 849 -5.38 -13.91 -1.44
C ASP A 849 -4.76 -12.62 -0.85
N PRO A 850 -5.59 -11.60 -0.54
CA PRO A 850 -5.11 -10.38 0.10
C PRO A 850 -4.37 -10.65 1.42
N VAL A 851 -3.39 -9.81 1.74
CA VAL A 851 -2.57 -9.94 2.97
C VAL A 851 -3.45 -9.86 4.22
N GLU A 852 -4.50 -9.03 4.20
CA GLU A 852 -5.47 -8.85 5.29
C GLU A 852 -6.31 -10.12 5.55
N GLN A 853 -6.41 -11.01 4.55
CA GLN A 853 -7.12 -12.29 4.65
C GLN A 853 -6.17 -13.44 5.00
N GLY A 854 -4.90 -13.14 5.32
CA GLY A 854 -3.87 -14.12 5.64
C GLY A 854 -3.11 -14.66 4.42
N GLY A 855 -3.37 -14.13 3.22
CA GLY A 855 -2.61 -14.44 2.02
C GLY A 855 -1.22 -13.79 1.96
N TYR A 856 -0.52 -13.98 0.85
CA TYR A 856 0.74 -13.33 0.51
C TYR A 856 0.53 -12.11 -0.39
N GLY A 857 -0.63 -11.93 -1.03
CA GLY A 857 -0.95 -10.72 -1.80
C GLY A 857 -0.33 -10.62 -3.20
N PHE A 858 0.06 -11.73 -3.83
CA PHE A 858 0.53 -11.72 -5.23
C PHE A 858 -0.62 -11.49 -6.23
N ASP A 859 -0.35 -10.80 -7.33
CA ASP A 859 -1.34 -10.59 -8.42
C ASP A 859 -1.57 -11.83 -9.26
N GLY A 860 -0.56 -12.71 -9.31
CA GLY A 860 -0.72 -14.02 -9.89
C GLY A 860 0.29 -15.07 -9.44
N ARG A 861 0.09 -16.28 -9.92
CA ARG A 861 0.95 -17.43 -9.61
C ARG A 861 1.11 -18.35 -10.80
N TRP A 862 2.24 -19.03 -10.92
CA TRP A 862 2.42 -20.02 -11.99
C TRP A 862 1.51 -21.24 -11.80
N ASN A 863 0.77 -21.61 -12.86
CA ASN A 863 -0.07 -22.80 -12.84
C ASN A 863 0.70 -24.05 -13.29
N PHE A 864 1.36 -24.69 -12.33
CA PHE A 864 2.09 -25.95 -12.57
C PHE A 864 1.19 -27.11 -13.06
N ASN A 865 -0.09 -27.13 -12.66
CA ASN A 865 -1.03 -28.16 -13.13
C ASN A 865 -1.27 -28.02 -14.64
N PHE A 866 -1.51 -26.80 -15.11
CA PHE A 866 -1.62 -26.48 -16.54
C PHE A 866 -0.31 -26.78 -17.27
N LEU A 867 0.81 -26.27 -16.76
CA LEU A 867 2.13 -26.43 -17.36
C LEU A 867 2.46 -27.91 -17.63
N HIS A 868 2.44 -28.74 -16.59
CA HIS A 868 2.77 -30.16 -16.74
C HIS A 868 1.76 -30.90 -17.62
N SER A 869 0.46 -30.64 -17.46
CA SER A 869 -0.58 -31.32 -18.25
C SER A 869 -0.49 -30.95 -19.73
N SER A 870 -0.14 -29.69 -20.05
CA SER A 870 -0.03 -29.22 -21.43
C SER A 870 1.16 -29.85 -22.15
N LEU A 871 2.30 -29.98 -21.48
CA LEU A 871 3.51 -30.61 -22.02
C LEU A 871 3.37 -32.14 -22.13
N GLU A 872 2.71 -32.78 -21.18
CA GLU A 872 2.38 -34.21 -21.26
C GLU A 872 1.45 -34.51 -22.44
N LEU A 873 0.43 -33.66 -22.66
CA LEU A 873 -0.47 -33.78 -23.82
C LEU A 873 0.30 -33.57 -25.13
N LEU A 874 1.20 -32.59 -25.19
CA LEU A 874 2.07 -32.35 -26.34
C LEU A 874 2.95 -33.57 -26.66
N GLY A 875 3.46 -34.26 -25.64
CA GLY A 875 4.32 -35.43 -25.78
C GLY A 875 3.59 -36.76 -25.97
N ALA A 876 2.26 -36.80 -25.85
CA ALA A 876 1.52 -38.04 -25.95
C ALA A 876 1.57 -38.63 -27.37
N SER A 877 1.97 -39.91 -27.47
CA SER A 877 2.12 -40.65 -28.73
C SER A 877 1.10 -41.77 -28.94
N SER A 878 0.34 -42.16 -27.91
CA SER A 878 -0.77 -43.12 -28.08
C SER A 878 -2.11 -42.49 -27.76
N HIS A 879 -3.13 -42.85 -28.54
CA HIS A 879 -4.48 -42.29 -28.42
C HIS A 879 -5.06 -42.40 -26.99
N ALA A 880 -4.85 -43.53 -26.30
CA ALA A 880 -5.29 -43.73 -24.92
C ALA A 880 -4.58 -42.80 -23.92
N ARG A 881 -3.27 -42.55 -24.10
CA ARG A 881 -2.52 -41.58 -23.28
C ARG A 881 -2.97 -40.16 -23.56
N SER A 882 -3.15 -39.79 -24.83
CA SER A 882 -3.66 -38.48 -25.21
C SER A 882 -5.03 -38.19 -24.59
N ARG A 883 -5.91 -39.20 -24.49
CA ARG A 883 -7.20 -39.07 -23.81
C ARG A 883 -7.05 -38.75 -22.33
N TYR A 884 -6.20 -39.50 -21.63
CA TYR A 884 -5.91 -39.26 -20.21
C TYR A 884 -5.38 -37.84 -19.98
N TYR A 885 -4.41 -37.40 -20.79
CA TYR A 885 -3.84 -36.05 -20.67
C TYR A 885 -4.82 -34.96 -21.10
N LEU A 886 -5.75 -35.24 -22.02
CA LEU A 886 -6.84 -34.33 -22.35
C LEU A 886 -7.78 -34.10 -21.17
N HIS A 887 -8.14 -35.15 -20.43
CA HIS A 887 -8.89 -35.00 -19.19
C HIS A 887 -8.08 -34.20 -18.15
N LYS A 888 -6.77 -34.47 -18.03
CA LYS A 888 -5.89 -33.78 -17.08
C LYS A 888 -5.81 -32.28 -17.37
N ILE A 889 -5.61 -31.87 -18.63
CA ILE A 889 -5.56 -30.46 -19.00
C ILE A 889 -6.92 -29.76 -18.79
N ILE A 890 -8.04 -30.40 -19.15
CA ILE A 890 -9.37 -29.83 -18.91
C ILE A 890 -9.61 -29.63 -17.41
N SER A 891 -9.19 -30.60 -16.58
CA SER A 891 -9.29 -30.47 -15.12
C SER A 891 -8.38 -29.38 -14.54
N SER A 892 -7.28 -29.05 -15.20
CA SER A 892 -6.34 -28.01 -14.77
C SER A 892 -6.93 -26.60 -14.84
N PHE A 893 -8.00 -26.40 -15.61
CA PHE A 893 -8.74 -25.14 -15.67
C PHE A 893 -9.63 -24.89 -14.45
N GLY A 894 -9.92 -25.93 -13.65
CA GLY A 894 -10.70 -25.85 -12.41
C GLY A 894 -12.18 -25.45 -12.60
N TYR A 895 -13.04 -25.91 -11.69
CA TYR A 895 -14.37 -25.33 -11.54
C TYR A 895 -14.23 -24.03 -10.71
N GLU A 896 -14.46 -22.89 -11.36
CA GLU A 896 -14.88 -21.58 -10.81
C GLU A 896 -13.94 -20.68 -9.97
N GLN A 897 -12.71 -21.02 -9.53
CA GLN A 897 -12.09 -20.17 -8.46
C GLN A 897 -10.65 -19.61 -8.56
N ASP A 898 -9.78 -19.96 -9.52
CA ASP A 898 -8.39 -19.41 -9.57
C ASP A 898 -8.07 -18.74 -10.93
N PHE A 899 -8.61 -17.56 -11.20
CA PHE A 899 -8.28 -16.76 -12.40
C PHE A 899 -6.97 -15.96 -12.27
N GLN A 900 -6.34 -15.96 -11.09
CA GLN A 900 -5.06 -15.31 -10.81
C GLN A 900 -3.84 -16.14 -11.26
N ASN A 901 -4.02 -17.07 -12.20
CA ASN A 901 -2.94 -17.93 -12.67
C ASN A 901 -2.20 -17.33 -13.88
N ILE A 902 -0.86 -17.36 -13.85
CA ILE A 902 0.01 -17.17 -15.01
C ILE A 902 0.25 -18.53 -15.68
N LEU A 903 -0.13 -18.64 -16.95
CA LEU A 903 0.05 -19.85 -17.75
C LEU A 903 1.45 -19.83 -18.36
N ALA A 904 2.43 -20.36 -17.64
CA ALA A 904 3.85 -20.27 -17.99
C ALA A 904 4.36 -21.51 -18.75
N ILE A 905 5.07 -21.29 -19.86
CA ILE A 905 6.01 -22.23 -20.47
C ILE A 905 7.39 -21.56 -20.41
N SER A 906 8.12 -21.83 -19.33
CA SER A 906 9.33 -21.11 -18.97
C SER A 906 10.63 -21.78 -19.44
N HIS A 907 11.75 -21.09 -19.23
CA HIS A 907 13.11 -21.56 -19.50
C HIS A 907 13.40 -22.94 -18.90
N ASP A 908 12.88 -23.21 -17.71
CA ASP A 908 13.07 -24.46 -16.96
C ASP A 908 12.53 -25.68 -17.70
N GLU A 909 11.56 -25.50 -18.60
CA GLU A 909 10.96 -26.60 -19.35
C GLU A 909 11.73 -26.99 -20.61
N VAL A 910 12.61 -26.11 -21.09
CA VAL A 910 13.34 -26.26 -22.35
C VAL A 910 14.86 -26.18 -22.19
N SER A 911 15.36 -26.35 -20.96
CA SER A 911 16.77 -26.27 -20.58
C SER A 911 17.37 -27.62 -20.10
N CYS A 912 18.67 -27.61 -19.79
CA CYS A 912 19.36 -28.69 -19.05
C CYS A 912 19.12 -30.10 -19.61
N HIS A 913 18.59 -31.00 -18.78
CA HIS A 913 18.31 -32.41 -19.10
C HIS A 913 16.97 -32.58 -19.83
N LYS A 914 16.17 -31.51 -19.94
CA LYS A 914 14.90 -31.52 -20.64
C LYS A 914 15.11 -31.26 -22.15
N GLN A 915 14.06 -31.56 -22.90
CA GLN A 915 13.97 -31.43 -24.35
C GLN A 915 13.44 -30.05 -24.74
N SER A 916 13.76 -29.54 -25.93
CA SER A 916 13.07 -28.39 -26.52
C SER A 916 11.58 -28.70 -26.73
N LEU A 917 10.74 -27.68 -26.90
CA LEU A 917 9.31 -27.88 -27.19
C LEU A 917 9.10 -28.74 -28.46
N TYR A 918 9.96 -28.53 -29.47
CA TYR A 918 10.02 -29.33 -30.68
C TYR A 918 10.34 -30.81 -30.42
N GLN A 919 11.30 -31.08 -29.55
CA GLN A 919 11.67 -32.45 -29.19
C GLN A 919 10.59 -33.13 -28.34
N LYS A 920 9.91 -32.37 -27.45
CA LYS A 920 8.77 -32.87 -26.66
C LYS A 920 7.59 -33.24 -27.56
N ALA A 921 7.35 -32.52 -28.65
CA ALA A 921 6.34 -32.87 -29.65
C ALA A 921 6.73 -34.18 -30.37
N GLN A 922 6.37 -35.33 -29.78
CA GLN A 922 6.69 -36.65 -30.35
C GLN A 922 5.97 -36.86 -31.69
N SER A 923 6.75 -37.07 -32.75
CA SER A 923 6.37 -37.46 -34.12
C SER A 923 7.66 -37.70 -34.93
N ASP A 924 7.60 -38.45 -36.03
CA ASP A 924 8.71 -38.53 -37.00
C ASP A 924 8.58 -37.46 -38.10
N ASP A 925 7.39 -36.88 -38.25
CA ASP A 925 7.06 -35.85 -39.24
C ASP A 925 7.22 -34.45 -38.65
N HIS A 926 8.07 -33.62 -39.30
CA HIS A 926 8.36 -32.24 -38.90
C HIS A 926 7.11 -31.35 -38.86
N THR A 927 6.26 -31.40 -39.90
CA THR A 927 5.03 -30.62 -39.99
C THR A 927 4.05 -30.99 -38.88
N ILE A 928 3.92 -32.28 -38.55
CA ILE A 928 3.08 -32.72 -37.42
C ILE A 928 3.61 -32.16 -36.10
N LYS A 929 4.93 -32.17 -35.87
CA LYS A 929 5.50 -31.56 -34.66
C LYS A 929 5.12 -30.09 -34.54
N MET A 930 5.27 -29.35 -35.63
CA MET A 930 4.98 -27.91 -35.65
C MET A 930 3.48 -27.64 -35.48
N SER A 931 2.58 -28.46 -36.06
CA SER A 931 1.14 -28.39 -35.77
C SER A 931 0.83 -28.63 -34.29
N LYS A 932 1.48 -29.62 -33.66
CA LYS A 932 1.33 -29.88 -32.21
C LYS A 932 1.78 -28.69 -31.35
N ILE A 933 2.85 -28.01 -31.74
CA ILE A 933 3.32 -26.78 -31.07
C ILE A 933 2.28 -25.67 -31.25
N ARG A 934 1.78 -25.43 -32.46
CA ARG A 934 0.76 -24.40 -32.74
C ARG A 934 -0.49 -24.57 -31.88
N ILE A 935 -1.06 -25.79 -31.81
CA ILE A 935 -2.24 -26.05 -30.97
C ILE A 935 -1.93 -25.93 -29.47
N ASN A 936 -0.70 -26.24 -29.03
CA ASN A 936 -0.30 -26.03 -27.64
C ASN A 936 -0.22 -24.52 -27.29
N LYS A 937 0.26 -23.68 -28.21
CA LYS A 937 0.30 -22.21 -28.03
C LYS A 937 -1.08 -21.58 -28.03
N THR A 938 -1.97 -21.99 -28.93
CA THR A 938 -3.36 -21.49 -28.94
C THR A 938 -4.13 -21.96 -27.70
N LEU A 939 -3.88 -23.19 -27.22
CA LEU A 939 -4.41 -23.67 -25.95
C LEU A 939 -3.98 -22.78 -24.79
N GLN A 940 -2.69 -22.45 -24.70
CA GLN A 940 -2.15 -21.58 -23.65
C GLN A 940 -2.77 -20.18 -23.69
N MET A 941 -2.80 -19.54 -24.86
CA MET A 941 -3.27 -18.16 -24.97
C MET A 941 -4.78 -17.99 -24.72
N LEU A 942 -5.58 -18.98 -25.12
CA LEU A 942 -7.04 -18.87 -25.06
C LEU A 942 -7.64 -19.50 -23.78
N ALA A 943 -6.81 -20.15 -22.97
CA ALA A 943 -7.18 -20.67 -21.66
C ALA A 943 -7.44 -19.54 -20.63
N PRO A 944 -8.21 -19.82 -19.55
CA PRO A 944 -8.42 -18.85 -18.48
C PRO A 944 -7.14 -18.63 -17.65
N GLY A 945 -6.80 -17.36 -17.39
CA GLY A 945 -5.66 -16.95 -16.55
C GLY A 945 -5.45 -15.44 -16.53
N ARG A 946 -4.67 -14.94 -15.57
CA ARG A 946 -4.27 -13.54 -15.39
C ARG A 946 -3.28 -13.08 -16.47
N GLY A 947 -2.47 -14.01 -16.95
CA GLY A 947 -1.46 -13.75 -17.97
C GLY A 947 -0.84 -15.02 -18.54
N VAL A 948 -0.03 -14.84 -19.58
CA VAL A 948 0.65 -15.91 -20.32
C VAL A 948 2.13 -15.61 -20.35
N LEU A 949 2.97 -16.63 -20.15
CA LEU A 949 4.43 -16.51 -20.22
C LEU A 949 4.99 -17.51 -21.21
N THR A 950 5.80 -17.02 -22.15
CA THR A 950 6.52 -17.83 -23.14
C THR A 950 8.00 -17.49 -23.13
N PHE A 951 8.85 -18.50 -22.93
CA PHE A 951 10.31 -18.34 -23.03
C PHE A 951 10.80 -18.20 -24.47
N MET A 952 11.85 -17.40 -24.67
CA MET A 952 12.51 -17.22 -25.96
C MET A 952 12.86 -18.54 -26.67
N GLY A 953 12.61 -18.60 -27.97
CA GLY A 953 12.70 -19.77 -28.82
C GLY A 953 11.40 -20.59 -28.93
N CYS A 954 10.51 -20.51 -27.92
CA CYS A 954 9.23 -21.21 -27.96
C CYS A 954 8.18 -20.52 -28.84
N GLU A 955 8.37 -19.26 -29.23
CA GLU A 955 7.50 -18.50 -30.13
C GLU A 955 7.53 -19.01 -31.58
N PHE A 956 8.63 -19.61 -32.02
CA PHE A 956 8.76 -20.27 -33.32
C PHE A 956 9.10 -21.76 -33.21
N GLY A 957 9.08 -22.32 -31.99
CA GLY A 957 9.25 -23.74 -31.73
C GLY A 957 10.64 -24.28 -32.10
N THR A 958 11.71 -23.62 -31.63
CA THR A 958 13.10 -24.00 -31.92
C THR A 958 13.40 -25.49 -31.68
N LYS A 959 14.22 -26.09 -32.55
CA LYS A 959 14.64 -27.50 -32.49
C LYS A 959 15.60 -27.73 -31.34
N GLU A 960 16.54 -26.82 -31.13
CA GLU A 960 17.54 -26.93 -30.07
C GLU A 960 16.93 -26.61 -28.70
N LYS A 961 17.37 -27.33 -27.66
CA LYS A 961 17.10 -26.90 -26.28
C LYS A 961 17.92 -25.65 -25.97
N TRP A 962 17.44 -24.84 -25.04
CA TRP A 962 18.18 -23.65 -24.65
C TRP A 962 19.51 -24.01 -23.98
N ASP A 963 20.56 -23.26 -24.34
CA ASP A 963 21.91 -23.36 -23.81
C ASP A 963 22.44 -21.94 -23.58
N TYR A 964 22.59 -21.54 -22.31
CA TYR A 964 23.07 -20.21 -21.90
C TYR A 964 24.41 -19.81 -22.54
N ARG A 965 25.21 -20.80 -22.97
CA ARG A 965 26.52 -20.57 -23.59
C ARG A 965 26.40 -20.05 -25.02
N LYS A 966 25.34 -20.41 -25.73
CA LYS A 966 25.11 -20.03 -27.12
C LYS A 966 24.34 -18.71 -27.23
N PRO A 967 24.57 -17.91 -28.28
CA PRO A 967 23.72 -16.78 -28.59
C PRO A 967 22.32 -17.24 -29.01
N PHE A 968 21.30 -16.43 -28.74
CA PHE A 968 19.95 -16.65 -29.23
C PHE A 968 19.94 -16.57 -30.76
N SER A 969 19.63 -17.69 -31.44
CA SER A 969 19.64 -17.77 -32.90
C SER A 969 18.22 -17.81 -33.46
N ARG A 970 17.99 -16.98 -34.48
CA ARG A 970 16.76 -16.92 -35.27
C ARG A 970 16.88 -17.65 -36.62
N SER A 971 17.98 -18.36 -36.87
CA SER A 971 18.28 -18.98 -38.16
C SER A 971 17.23 -20.02 -38.61
N GLU A 972 16.59 -20.70 -37.67
CA GLU A 972 15.56 -21.71 -37.95
C GLU A 972 14.29 -21.10 -38.58
N ILE A 973 14.07 -19.79 -38.47
CA ILE A 973 12.94 -19.08 -39.10
C ILE A 973 13.03 -19.11 -40.64
N SER A 974 14.19 -19.47 -41.22
CA SER A 974 14.30 -19.73 -42.66
C SER A 974 13.49 -20.96 -43.13
N ASP A 975 13.11 -21.85 -42.22
CA ASP A 975 12.19 -22.96 -42.48
C ASP A 975 10.72 -22.47 -42.37
N GLU A 976 9.91 -22.86 -43.36
CA GLU A 976 8.54 -22.37 -43.51
C GLU A 976 7.63 -22.71 -42.31
N GLN A 977 7.86 -23.83 -41.62
CA GLN A 977 7.03 -24.22 -40.48
C GLN A 977 7.38 -23.42 -39.22
N HIS A 978 8.66 -23.11 -39.03
CA HIS A 978 9.11 -22.22 -37.95
C HIS A 978 8.63 -20.79 -38.20
N LEU A 979 8.77 -20.27 -39.43
CA LEU A 979 8.20 -18.96 -39.82
C LEU A 979 6.69 -18.92 -39.64
N GLY A 980 5.98 -19.97 -40.07
CA GLY A 980 4.54 -20.08 -39.88
C GLY A 980 4.14 -20.05 -38.41
N THR A 981 4.88 -20.73 -37.55
CA THR A 981 4.64 -20.73 -36.10
C THR A 981 4.91 -19.36 -35.47
N LEU A 982 5.94 -18.64 -35.94
CA LEU A 982 6.20 -17.25 -35.56
C LEU A 982 5.05 -16.33 -35.95
N ASN A 983 4.55 -16.45 -37.20
CA ASN A 983 3.39 -15.69 -37.68
C ASN A 983 2.14 -15.98 -36.85
N LEU A 984 1.91 -17.25 -36.48
CA LEU A 984 0.83 -17.61 -35.57
C LEU A 984 0.99 -16.92 -34.23
N SER A 985 2.19 -16.92 -33.64
CA SER A 985 2.44 -16.26 -32.35
C SER A 985 2.11 -14.77 -32.41
N ARG A 986 2.58 -14.06 -33.44
CA ARG A 986 2.27 -12.65 -33.65
C ARG A 986 0.76 -12.40 -33.75
N ASP A 987 0.09 -13.12 -34.64
CA ASP A 987 -1.32 -12.87 -34.95
C ASP A 987 -2.21 -13.33 -33.78
N LEU A 988 -1.82 -14.38 -33.05
CA LEU A 988 -2.48 -14.85 -31.83
C LEU A 988 -2.31 -13.86 -30.66
N ASN A 989 -1.12 -13.28 -30.49
CA ASN A 989 -0.88 -12.23 -29.51
C ASN A 989 -1.74 -11.00 -29.81
N ALA A 990 -1.76 -10.53 -31.07
CA ALA A 990 -2.63 -9.43 -31.48
C ALA A 990 -4.12 -9.73 -31.25
N PHE A 991 -4.56 -10.97 -31.53
CA PHE A 991 -5.91 -11.43 -31.25
C PHE A 991 -6.22 -11.41 -29.74
N TYR A 992 -5.30 -11.88 -28.89
CA TYR A 992 -5.45 -11.81 -27.44
C TYR A 992 -5.59 -10.36 -26.96
N LEU A 993 -4.69 -9.46 -27.35
CA LEU A 993 -4.71 -8.05 -26.93
C LEU A 993 -6.00 -7.34 -27.33
N SER A 994 -6.53 -7.65 -28.50
CA SER A 994 -7.74 -7.00 -29.04
C SER A 994 -9.05 -7.48 -28.39
N ASN A 995 -9.03 -8.58 -27.63
CA ASN A 995 -10.24 -9.25 -27.14
C ASN A 995 -10.20 -9.46 -25.61
N LYS A 996 -10.85 -8.55 -24.88
CA LYS A 996 -10.95 -8.55 -23.41
C LYS A 996 -11.42 -9.87 -22.80
N ALA A 997 -12.23 -10.65 -23.53
CA ALA A 997 -12.72 -11.96 -23.11
C ALA A 997 -11.62 -12.95 -22.69
N PHE A 998 -10.38 -12.75 -23.18
CA PHE A 998 -9.26 -13.64 -22.88
C PHE A 998 -8.42 -13.21 -21.67
N TRP A 999 -8.48 -11.94 -21.24
CA TRP A 999 -7.57 -11.40 -20.22
C TRP A 999 -8.18 -10.49 -19.16
N ASN A 1000 -9.37 -9.94 -19.36
CA ASN A 1000 -10.00 -9.09 -18.37
C ASN A 1000 -10.57 -9.94 -17.22
N ALA A 1001 -10.01 -9.79 -16.02
CA ALA A 1001 -10.30 -10.59 -14.84
C ALA A 1001 -11.22 -9.85 -13.85
N GLY A 1002 -12.23 -9.13 -14.37
CA GLY A 1002 -13.26 -8.45 -13.57
C GLY A 1002 -13.79 -9.30 -12.39
N SER A 1003 -14.12 -8.60 -11.29
CA SER A 1003 -14.32 -9.17 -9.95
C SER A 1003 -15.10 -10.50 -9.94
N LYS A 1004 -14.43 -11.54 -9.44
CA LYS A 1004 -14.99 -12.82 -8.97
C LYS A 1004 -15.74 -13.75 -9.94
N ASN A 1005 -15.78 -13.52 -11.26
CA ASN A 1005 -16.09 -14.58 -12.25
C ASN A 1005 -15.84 -14.14 -13.71
N SER A 1006 -14.63 -14.33 -14.25
CA SER A 1006 -14.39 -14.26 -15.69
C SER A 1006 -14.70 -15.59 -16.39
N ARG A 1007 -16.00 -15.86 -16.60
CA ARG A 1007 -16.52 -16.12 -17.95
C ARG A 1007 -15.86 -17.26 -18.78
N PHE A 1008 -15.51 -18.39 -18.14
CA PHE A 1008 -15.14 -19.66 -18.81
C PHE A 1008 -16.29 -20.66 -18.70
N HIS A 1009 -16.61 -21.37 -19.78
CA HIS A 1009 -17.58 -22.46 -19.74
C HIS A 1009 -17.16 -23.60 -20.66
N LEU A 1010 -16.96 -24.80 -20.10
CA LEU A 1010 -16.70 -26.00 -20.89
C LEU A 1010 -18.00 -26.43 -21.60
N LEU A 1011 -18.02 -26.33 -22.93
CA LEU A 1011 -19.19 -26.65 -23.74
C LEU A 1011 -19.26 -28.14 -24.04
N ALA A 1012 -18.15 -28.72 -24.48
CA ALA A 1012 -18.12 -30.11 -24.89
C ALA A 1012 -16.75 -30.72 -24.66
N HIS A 1013 -16.73 -32.00 -24.30
CA HIS A 1013 -15.53 -32.81 -24.24
C HIS A 1013 -15.79 -34.18 -24.87
N HIS A 1014 -15.25 -34.40 -26.07
CA HIS A 1014 -15.31 -35.67 -26.79
C HIS A 1014 -13.95 -36.37 -26.68
N ALA A 1015 -13.68 -36.94 -25.50
CA ALA A 1015 -12.39 -37.54 -25.15
C ALA A 1015 -11.94 -38.63 -26.14
N ASP A 1016 -12.88 -39.41 -26.68
CA ASP A 1016 -12.61 -40.43 -27.71
C ASP A 1016 -12.08 -39.86 -29.03
N ASN A 1017 -12.38 -38.60 -29.33
CA ASN A 1017 -11.94 -37.94 -30.57
C ASN A 1017 -10.81 -36.94 -30.31
N LEU A 1018 -10.35 -36.81 -29.06
CA LEU A 1018 -9.38 -35.81 -28.61
C LEU A 1018 -9.80 -34.36 -28.94
N ILE A 1019 -11.10 -34.10 -28.87
CA ILE A 1019 -11.68 -32.78 -29.17
C ILE A 1019 -12.39 -32.25 -27.94
N PHE A 1020 -12.19 -30.98 -27.62
CA PHE A 1020 -13.01 -30.27 -26.65
C PHE A 1020 -13.27 -28.84 -27.09
N ALA A 1021 -14.33 -28.25 -26.56
CA ALA A 1021 -14.73 -26.89 -26.83
C ALA A 1021 -15.09 -26.17 -25.54
N HIS A 1022 -14.70 -24.91 -25.44
CA HIS A 1022 -15.02 -24.04 -24.32
C HIS A 1022 -15.39 -22.64 -24.81
N ARG A 1023 -15.97 -21.84 -23.92
CA ARG A 1023 -16.43 -20.48 -24.20
C ARG A 1023 -15.71 -19.47 -23.32
N ARG A 1024 -15.41 -18.31 -23.91
CA ARG A 1024 -14.93 -17.10 -23.24
C ARG A 1024 -15.82 -15.92 -23.59
N TRP A 1025 -16.06 -15.02 -22.65
CA TRP A 1025 -16.81 -13.80 -22.93
C TRP A 1025 -16.35 -12.61 -22.08
N ASP A 1026 -16.74 -11.39 -22.44
CA ASP A 1026 -16.46 -10.16 -21.70
C ASP A 1026 -17.74 -9.38 -21.37
N GLU A 1027 -17.59 -8.33 -20.55
CA GLU A 1027 -18.68 -7.48 -20.03
C GLU A 1027 -19.40 -6.71 -21.14
N GLU A 1028 -18.69 -6.42 -22.22
CA GLU A 1028 -19.18 -5.72 -23.40
C GLU A 1028 -20.04 -6.63 -24.30
N GLY A 1029 -20.16 -7.91 -23.95
CA GLY A 1029 -21.01 -8.88 -24.62
C GLY A 1029 -20.32 -9.61 -25.77
N ASN A 1030 -19.01 -9.46 -25.97
CA ASN A 1030 -18.28 -10.31 -26.92
C ASN A 1030 -18.23 -11.74 -26.36
N ARG A 1031 -18.50 -12.71 -27.23
CA ARG A 1031 -18.52 -14.13 -26.88
C ARG A 1031 -17.79 -14.94 -27.93
N PHE A 1032 -16.91 -15.83 -27.46
CA PHE A 1032 -16.05 -16.66 -28.28
C PHE A 1032 -16.25 -18.13 -27.92
N THR A 1033 -16.49 -18.96 -28.93
CA THR A 1033 -16.45 -20.43 -28.81
C THR A 1033 -15.13 -20.92 -29.38
N ILE A 1034 -14.33 -21.59 -28.56
CA ILE A 1034 -13.01 -22.08 -28.89
C ILE A 1034 -13.08 -23.60 -28.98
N ILE A 1035 -12.64 -24.16 -30.10
CA ILE A 1035 -12.66 -25.59 -30.38
C ILE A 1035 -11.24 -26.06 -30.62
N HIS A 1036 -10.78 -27.03 -29.86
CA HIS A 1036 -9.47 -27.64 -30.02
C HIS A 1036 -9.61 -29.08 -30.52
N ASN A 1037 -8.89 -29.42 -31.59
CA ASN A 1037 -8.75 -30.78 -32.11
C ASN A 1037 -7.31 -31.27 -31.92
N PHE A 1038 -7.05 -32.05 -30.88
CA PHE A 1038 -5.74 -32.64 -30.60
C PHE A 1038 -5.51 -33.98 -31.31
N SER A 1039 -6.42 -34.43 -32.17
CA SER A 1039 -6.23 -35.64 -32.97
C SER A 1039 -5.44 -35.36 -34.25
N ASP A 1040 -4.87 -36.42 -34.80
CA ASP A 1040 -4.25 -36.50 -36.12
C ASP A 1040 -5.29 -36.59 -37.26
N LYS A 1041 -6.58 -36.50 -36.94
CA LYS A 1041 -7.69 -36.61 -37.90
C LYS A 1041 -8.27 -35.25 -38.25
N SER A 1042 -8.49 -35.05 -39.53
CA SER A 1042 -9.30 -33.97 -40.07
C SER A 1042 -10.74 -34.44 -40.27
N TYR A 1043 -11.70 -33.54 -40.08
CA TYR A 1043 -13.12 -33.80 -40.18
C TYR A 1043 -13.76 -32.78 -41.12
N ASP A 1044 -14.26 -33.23 -42.27
CA ASP A 1044 -15.04 -32.38 -43.19
C ASP A 1044 -16.35 -31.92 -42.53
N GLU A 1045 -16.89 -32.77 -41.66
CA GLU A 1045 -18.16 -32.54 -40.96
C GLU A 1045 -18.06 -33.08 -39.53
N TYR A 1046 -17.69 -32.22 -38.58
CA TYR A 1046 -17.74 -32.56 -37.16
C TYR A 1046 -18.99 -31.98 -36.50
N TYR A 1047 -19.69 -32.82 -35.74
CA TYR A 1047 -20.94 -32.47 -35.06
C TYR A 1047 -20.71 -32.41 -33.54
N PHE A 1048 -21.00 -31.25 -32.96
CA PHE A 1048 -21.11 -31.11 -31.51
C PHE A 1048 -22.53 -31.47 -31.08
N LYS A 1049 -22.70 -32.61 -30.39
CA LYS A 1049 -23.97 -33.02 -29.78
C LYS A 1049 -24.07 -32.36 -28.40
N GLY A 1050 -24.93 -31.34 -28.28
CA GLY A 1050 -25.02 -30.58 -27.04
C GLY A 1050 -25.52 -31.40 -25.84
N SER A 1051 -24.85 -31.24 -24.69
CA SER A 1051 -25.57 -31.21 -23.40
C SER A 1051 -26.53 -30.01 -23.40
N LYS A 1052 -27.43 -29.92 -22.40
CA LYS A 1052 -28.39 -28.79 -22.27
C LYS A 1052 -27.73 -27.40 -22.33
N ASP A 1053 -26.41 -27.32 -22.12
CA ASP A 1053 -25.66 -26.09 -21.87
C ASP A 1053 -24.80 -25.63 -23.05
N VAL A 1054 -24.79 -26.34 -24.19
CA VAL A 1054 -23.88 -25.99 -25.29
C VAL A 1054 -24.27 -24.68 -25.99
N LEU A 1055 -25.56 -24.33 -26.07
CA LEU A 1055 -26.01 -23.05 -26.64
C LEU A 1055 -27.38 -22.62 -26.07
N PRO A 1056 -27.49 -22.17 -24.81
CA PRO A 1056 -28.74 -21.60 -24.31
C PRO A 1056 -28.78 -20.13 -24.74
N LEU A 1057 -29.26 -19.83 -25.96
CA LEU A 1057 -29.80 -18.52 -26.45
C LEU A 1057 -29.86 -18.53 -28.00
N PRO A 1058 -30.69 -17.67 -28.66
CA PRO A 1058 -30.89 -17.72 -30.10
C PRO A 1058 -29.69 -17.13 -30.84
N ILE A 1059 -28.72 -17.98 -31.19
CA ILE A 1059 -27.60 -17.60 -32.06
C ILE A 1059 -28.12 -17.51 -33.49
N SER A 1060 -27.95 -16.35 -34.13
CA SER A 1060 -28.30 -16.12 -35.53
C SER A 1060 -27.17 -16.52 -36.48
N ASN A 1061 -25.90 -16.19 -36.13
CA ASN A 1061 -24.71 -16.46 -36.94
C ASN A 1061 -23.49 -16.77 -36.05
N LEU A 1062 -22.64 -17.69 -36.51
CA LEU A 1062 -21.30 -17.96 -35.97
C LEU A 1062 -20.26 -17.59 -37.03
N GLU A 1063 -19.32 -16.72 -36.70
CA GLU A 1063 -18.23 -16.32 -37.62
C GLU A 1063 -16.91 -16.93 -37.16
N ILE A 1064 -16.14 -17.51 -38.10
CA ILE A 1064 -14.77 -17.94 -37.81
C ILE A 1064 -13.86 -16.71 -37.76
N VAL A 1065 -13.34 -16.40 -36.57
CA VAL A 1065 -12.46 -15.24 -36.36
C VAL A 1065 -10.98 -15.61 -36.22
N PHE A 1066 -10.68 -16.88 -35.90
CA PHE A 1066 -9.31 -17.39 -35.85
C PHE A 1066 -9.27 -18.88 -36.21
N ASP A 1067 -8.30 -19.29 -37.02
CA ASP A 1067 -8.02 -20.69 -37.38
C ASP A 1067 -6.50 -20.90 -37.39
N SER A 1068 -6.01 -21.80 -36.54
CA SER A 1068 -4.57 -22.10 -36.46
C SER A 1068 -4.03 -22.95 -37.62
N ASP A 1069 -4.90 -23.52 -38.47
CA ASP A 1069 -4.50 -24.35 -39.61
C ASP A 1069 -4.30 -23.56 -40.93
N LYS A 1070 -4.36 -22.23 -40.88
CA LYS A 1070 -4.06 -21.39 -42.05
C LYS A 1070 -2.67 -21.69 -42.61
N VAL A 1071 -2.54 -21.68 -43.94
CA VAL A 1071 -1.26 -21.91 -44.64
C VAL A 1071 -0.19 -20.90 -44.22
N THR A 1072 -0.58 -19.65 -43.92
CA THR A 1072 0.33 -18.60 -43.41
C THR A 1072 0.98 -18.96 -42.07
N TYR A 1073 0.37 -19.89 -41.33
CA TYR A 1073 0.89 -20.42 -40.07
C TYR A 1073 1.63 -21.75 -40.25
N GLY A 1074 1.78 -22.24 -41.49
CA GLY A 1074 2.33 -23.56 -41.79
C GLY A 1074 1.33 -24.70 -41.59
N GLY A 1075 0.05 -24.38 -41.42
CA GLY A 1075 -1.04 -25.36 -41.37
C GLY A 1075 -1.33 -25.98 -42.74
N SER A 1076 -2.18 -27.01 -42.74
CA SER A 1076 -2.47 -27.81 -43.93
C SER A 1076 -3.30 -27.04 -44.97
N GLY A 1077 -4.09 -26.05 -44.53
CA GLY A 1077 -4.93 -25.25 -45.41
C GLY A 1077 -6.02 -26.04 -46.13
N ILE A 1078 -6.34 -27.26 -45.67
CA ILE A 1078 -7.35 -28.12 -46.31
C ILE A 1078 -8.74 -27.45 -46.37
N TYR A 1079 -8.99 -26.47 -45.49
CA TYR A 1079 -10.19 -25.64 -45.47
C TYR A 1079 -9.89 -24.15 -45.68
N GLN A 1080 -9.08 -23.78 -46.68
CA GLN A 1080 -8.73 -22.38 -47.03
C GLN A 1080 -9.94 -21.42 -47.16
N HIS A 1081 -11.13 -21.94 -47.49
CA HIS A 1081 -12.40 -21.20 -47.51
C HIS A 1081 -13.42 -21.84 -46.55
N GLN A 1082 -13.01 -21.99 -45.28
CA GLN A 1082 -13.84 -22.59 -44.25
C GLN A 1082 -15.19 -21.87 -44.17
N ARG A 1083 -16.28 -22.62 -44.31
CA ARG A 1083 -17.62 -22.04 -44.22
C ARG A 1083 -17.95 -21.79 -42.76
N ASN A 1084 -18.60 -20.66 -42.49
CA ASN A 1084 -19.18 -20.39 -41.18
C ASN A 1084 -20.05 -21.57 -40.72
N PRO A 1085 -19.99 -21.96 -39.43
CA PRO A 1085 -20.72 -23.11 -38.93
C PRO A 1085 -22.22 -23.05 -39.24
N ILE A 1086 -22.78 -24.17 -39.68
CA ILE A 1086 -24.22 -24.27 -39.96
C ILE A 1086 -24.92 -24.69 -38.67
N LEU A 1087 -25.83 -23.85 -38.17
CA LEU A 1087 -26.70 -24.17 -37.04
C LEU A 1087 -27.89 -25.02 -37.51
N GLU A 1088 -28.02 -26.23 -36.97
CA GLU A 1088 -29.20 -27.08 -37.20
C GLU A 1088 -30.41 -26.57 -36.39
N SER A 1089 -31.60 -26.83 -36.92
CA SER A 1089 -32.85 -26.62 -36.18
C SER A 1089 -32.83 -27.37 -34.85
N PRO A 1090 -33.30 -26.76 -33.74
CA PRO A 1090 -33.35 -27.42 -32.44
C PRO A 1090 -34.18 -28.71 -32.52
N ASN A 1091 -33.71 -29.77 -31.84
CA ASN A 1091 -34.48 -31.01 -31.73
C ASN A 1091 -35.68 -30.84 -30.76
N SER A 1092 -36.50 -31.89 -30.60
CA SER A 1092 -37.68 -31.89 -29.72
C SER A 1092 -37.40 -31.57 -28.24
N LYS A 1093 -36.12 -31.54 -27.82
CA LYS A 1093 -35.67 -31.15 -26.48
C LYS A 1093 -35.03 -29.75 -26.43
N GLY A 1094 -35.13 -28.97 -27.51
CA GLY A 1094 -34.56 -27.62 -27.61
C GLY A 1094 -33.06 -27.56 -27.88
N ILE A 1095 -32.39 -28.72 -28.08
CA ILE A 1095 -30.94 -28.79 -28.28
C ILE A 1095 -30.61 -28.49 -29.75
N ARG A 1096 -29.78 -27.48 -29.99
CA ARG A 1096 -29.19 -27.17 -31.31
C ARG A 1096 -27.87 -27.91 -31.49
N LYS A 1097 -27.57 -28.30 -32.73
CA LYS A 1097 -26.25 -28.77 -33.14
C LYS A 1097 -25.67 -27.75 -34.10
N PHE A 1098 -24.36 -27.63 -34.14
CA PHE A 1098 -23.69 -26.94 -35.22
C PHE A 1098 -22.67 -27.86 -35.88
N LYS A 1099 -22.51 -27.66 -37.17
CA LYS A 1099 -21.62 -28.41 -38.05
C LYS A 1099 -20.41 -27.54 -38.37
N VAL A 1100 -19.21 -28.10 -38.20
CA VAL A 1100 -17.96 -27.38 -38.43
C VAL A 1100 -16.90 -28.29 -39.08
N GLN A 1101 -16.07 -27.70 -39.95
CA GLN A 1101 -14.88 -28.33 -40.51
C GLN A 1101 -13.74 -28.20 -39.49
N LEU A 1102 -13.01 -29.27 -39.18
CA LEU A 1102 -11.89 -29.23 -38.23
C LEU A 1102 -10.68 -29.95 -38.82
N ALA A 1103 -9.56 -29.24 -39.00
CA ALA A 1103 -8.30 -29.86 -39.38
C ALA A 1103 -7.66 -30.61 -38.21
N ALA A 1104 -6.73 -31.53 -38.49
CA ALA A 1104 -5.91 -32.19 -37.48
C ALA A 1104 -5.05 -31.17 -36.71
N PHE A 1105 -4.86 -31.38 -35.40
CA PHE A 1105 -4.03 -30.51 -34.54
C PHE A 1105 -4.34 -29.00 -34.70
N THR A 1106 -5.63 -28.62 -34.75
CA THR A 1106 -6.04 -27.22 -34.91
C THR A 1106 -6.83 -26.67 -33.72
N THR A 1107 -6.81 -25.35 -33.57
CA THR A 1107 -7.75 -24.55 -32.80
C THR A 1107 -8.54 -23.63 -33.71
N LEU A 1108 -9.86 -23.67 -33.57
CA LEU A 1108 -10.80 -22.81 -34.27
C LEU A 1108 -11.53 -21.92 -33.26
N VAL A 1109 -11.61 -20.62 -33.52
CA VAL A 1109 -12.33 -19.66 -32.69
C VAL A 1109 -13.49 -19.07 -33.48
N LEU A 1110 -14.67 -19.14 -32.89
CA LEU A 1110 -15.92 -18.64 -33.44
C LEU A 1110 -16.42 -17.45 -32.60
N LYS A 1111 -16.85 -16.36 -33.23
CA LYS A 1111 -17.51 -15.22 -32.58
C LYS A 1111 -19.02 -15.26 -32.84
N ASP A 1112 -19.80 -14.93 -31.81
CA ASP A 1112 -21.26 -14.82 -31.93
C ASP A 1112 -21.69 -13.39 -32.29
N GLU A 1113 -22.59 -13.22 -33.27
CA GLU A 1113 -23.31 -11.96 -33.49
C GLU A 1113 -24.65 -11.99 -32.72
N TYR A 1114 -24.82 -11.13 -31.72
CA TYR A 1114 -26.09 -11.00 -30.99
C TYR A 1114 -26.96 -9.90 -31.61
N TYR A 1115 -28.15 -10.24 -32.12
CA TYR A 1115 -29.13 -9.27 -32.60
C TYR A 1115 -30.02 -8.81 -31.43
N PHE A 1116 -29.74 -7.64 -30.83
CA PHE A 1116 -30.64 -7.04 -29.85
C PHE A 1116 -31.80 -6.32 -30.59
N LYS A 1117 -32.99 -6.94 -30.63
CA LYS A 1117 -34.25 -6.22 -30.89
C LYS A 1117 -35.00 -6.17 -29.57
N GLY A 1118 -35.23 -4.95 -29.08
CA GLY A 1118 -35.41 -4.63 -27.66
C GLY A 1118 -36.44 -5.44 -26.88
N SER A 1119 -36.09 -5.74 -25.64
CA SER A 1119 -36.99 -5.77 -24.49
C SER A 1119 -36.14 -5.77 -23.21
N LYS A 1120 -36.46 -4.86 -22.28
CA LYS A 1120 -36.18 -5.05 -20.85
C LYS A 1120 -36.78 -6.40 -20.45
N ASP A 1121 -36.08 -7.15 -19.59
CA ASP A 1121 -36.41 -8.48 -19.06
C ASP A 1121 -35.50 -9.60 -19.60
N VAL A 1122 -34.28 -9.68 -19.05
CA VAL A 1122 -33.61 -10.97 -18.85
C VAL A 1122 -33.10 -11.00 -17.41
N LEU A 1123 -33.89 -11.65 -16.54
CA LEU A 1123 -33.47 -12.05 -15.20
C LEU A 1123 -32.36 -13.12 -15.29
N PRO A 1124 -31.40 -13.16 -14.34
CA PRO A 1124 -30.50 -14.29 -14.20
C PRO A 1124 -31.31 -15.55 -13.84
N LEU A 1125 -31.05 -16.66 -14.55
CA LEU A 1125 -31.60 -17.96 -14.17
C LEU A 1125 -31.08 -18.34 -12.78
N PRO A 1126 -31.95 -18.63 -11.79
CA PRO A 1126 -31.51 -19.05 -10.47
C PRO A 1126 -30.91 -20.46 -10.54
N ILE A 1127 -29.69 -20.59 -10.01
CA ILE A 1127 -29.09 -21.88 -9.66
C ILE A 1127 -29.80 -22.36 -8.39
N SER A 1128 -30.91 -23.07 -8.55
CA SER A 1128 -31.47 -23.90 -7.48
C SER A 1128 -32.09 -25.15 -8.09
N ASN A 1129 -31.75 -26.29 -7.50
CA ASN A 1129 -32.24 -27.66 -7.77
C ASN A 1129 -31.42 -28.49 -8.78
N LEU A 1130 -30.21 -28.87 -8.37
CA LEU A 1130 -29.61 -30.16 -8.74
C LEU A 1130 -29.61 -31.05 -7.49
N GLU A 1131 -30.62 -31.92 -7.38
CA GLU A 1131 -30.58 -33.05 -6.43
C GLU A 1131 -29.52 -34.04 -6.89
N ILE A 1132 -28.51 -34.26 -6.05
CA ILE A 1132 -27.58 -35.37 -6.19
C ILE A 1132 -28.27 -36.61 -5.62
N VAL A 1133 -28.80 -37.47 -6.50
CA VAL A 1133 -29.28 -38.81 -6.11
C VAL A 1133 -28.07 -39.74 -6.07
N PHE A 1134 -27.65 -40.15 -4.87
CA PHE A 1134 -26.73 -41.26 -4.70
C PHE A 1134 -27.50 -42.58 -4.84
N ASP A 1135 -27.27 -43.29 -5.94
CA ASP A 1135 -27.75 -44.66 -6.13
C ASP A 1135 -26.84 -45.63 -5.36
N SER A 1136 -27.27 -46.00 -4.16
CA SER A 1136 -26.58 -46.91 -3.27
C SER A 1136 -26.94 -48.36 -3.56
N ASP A 1137 -26.52 -48.91 -4.70
CA ASP A 1137 -26.57 -50.36 -4.93
C ASP A 1137 -25.61 -50.80 -6.05
N LYS A 1138 -24.33 -51.05 -5.69
CA LYS A 1138 -23.50 -52.18 -6.21
C LYS A 1138 -22.06 -52.22 -5.64
N VAL A 1139 -21.91 -53.01 -4.58
CA VAL A 1139 -20.92 -54.10 -4.40
C VAL A 1139 -19.39 -53.80 -4.44
N THR A 1140 -18.84 -53.71 -3.22
CA THR A 1140 -17.64 -54.36 -2.58
C THR A 1140 -16.30 -54.61 -3.28
N TYR A 1141 -15.20 -54.27 -2.58
CA TYR A 1141 -14.12 -55.10 -1.97
C TYR A 1141 -13.06 -54.10 -1.40
N GLY A 1142 -12.40 -54.18 -0.25
CA GLY A 1142 -12.27 -55.15 0.85
C GLY A 1142 -10.98 -54.83 1.64
N GLY A 1143 -11.04 -54.82 2.98
CA GLY A 1143 -9.90 -54.85 3.93
C GLY A 1143 -9.15 -53.54 4.19
N SER A 1144 -8.57 -53.21 5.36
CA SER A 1144 -8.68 -53.63 6.77
C SER A 1144 -7.57 -52.87 7.52
N GLY A 1145 -7.81 -52.38 8.75
CA GLY A 1145 -6.76 -51.87 9.65
C GLY A 1145 -7.04 -50.48 10.23
N ILE A 1146 -7.99 -50.34 11.17
CA ILE A 1146 -7.75 -50.29 12.62
C ILE A 1146 -6.88 -49.09 13.04
N TYR A 1147 -7.51 -48.05 13.62
CA TYR A 1147 -7.10 -47.50 14.91
C TYR A 1147 -8.33 -47.06 15.70
N HIS A 1148 -8.37 -47.56 16.93
CA HIS A 1148 -9.45 -47.48 17.91
C HIS A 1148 -9.18 -46.36 18.92
N ASN A 1149 -10.28 -45.88 19.53
CA ASN A 1149 -10.40 -45.36 20.90
C ASN A 1149 -9.91 -43.92 21.19
N GLN A 1150 -10.55 -43.12 22.05
CA GLN A 1150 -11.81 -43.20 22.79
C GLN A 1150 -12.08 -41.82 23.44
N ARG A 1151 -13.36 -41.41 23.43
CA ARG A 1151 -14.13 -40.76 24.52
C ARG A 1151 -13.56 -39.52 25.24
N ASN A 1152 -14.32 -38.41 25.17
CA ASN A 1152 -15.15 -37.95 26.30
C ASN A 1152 -16.18 -36.87 25.86
N PRO A 1153 -17.24 -36.62 26.65
CA PRO A 1153 -18.60 -36.42 26.13
C PRO A 1153 -19.23 -35.04 26.39
N ILE A 1154 -20.22 -34.72 25.55
CA ILE A 1154 -21.55 -34.13 25.85
C ILE A 1154 -21.59 -32.92 26.80
N LEU A 1155 -21.98 -31.76 26.27
CA LEU A 1155 -22.92 -30.85 26.92
C LEU A 1155 -23.87 -30.26 25.87
N GLU A 1156 -25.13 -30.16 26.29
CA GLU A 1156 -26.36 -30.09 25.50
C GLU A 1156 -26.63 -28.68 24.95
N SER A 1157 -27.32 -28.63 23.81
CA SER A 1157 -28.05 -27.45 23.32
C SER A 1157 -29.26 -27.15 24.20
N PRO A 1158 -29.79 -25.90 24.16
CA PRO A 1158 -31.06 -25.77 23.44
C PRO A 1158 -31.22 -24.47 22.62
N ASN A 1159 -31.73 -24.64 21.40
CA ASN A 1159 -32.74 -23.83 20.68
C ASN A 1159 -32.68 -22.29 20.75
N SER A 1160 -32.54 -21.63 19.60
CA SER A 1160 -33.69 -21.10 18.81
C SER A 1160 -33.23 -20.32 17.57
N ASN A 1161 -33.95 -20.57 16.45
CA ASN A 1161 -33.97 -19.91 15.14
C ASN A 1161 -32.76 -20.01 14.21
#